data_AF-A0A401T810-F1
#
_entry.id   AF-A0A401T810-F1
#
_cell.length_a   1.000
_cell.length_b   1.000
_cell.length_c   1.000
_cell.angle_alpha   90.00
_cell.angle_beta   90.00
_cell.angle_gamma   90.00
#
_symmetry.space_group_name_H-M   'P 1'
#
loop_
_entity.id
_entity.type
_entity.pdbx_description
1 polymer ?
#
loop_
_entity_poly.entity_id
_entity_poly.type
_entity_poly.pdbx_seq_one_letter_code
_entity_poly.pdbx_strand_id
1 'polypeptide(L)'
;MNNINELQPNAFGDLHFLEELRLSGNHLAQIPMHAFAGLYNLKVLMLQNNQLKRLPSEALWDLPNLQSLRLDANLISDIPHNSFEGLHSLRHLWLDDNALTQIPVQALNNLPSLQAMTLALNKIAHIPDYAFVNLSSLVVLHLHNNNIQSLGRNCFDGLHSLETLDLNYNDLEEFPVAIRTLSKLQELGFHNNNIKAIPEKAFVGNPLLQTIHFYDNPIQFVGKSAFQYLPKLHTLSLNGAIEIKEFPDLKGTTSLEILTLTQAGITSLPRGLCQQLPNLRVLELSYNQIHVLPSFHNCQKLEEIGLQHNRITEIRADTFQQLMALRSLDLSWNKIAEIHLDAFASLRSLTKLDLTFNQLSSLPLSGLSGLTHLKLKGNLALSESYSEDSFPKLRVLEMPYAYQCCAYGSCKNNYKQSNLWDAEATLSDDEDVQKRTMGVFPVPPDSNFYLDMDDFQFDVDDPKLHPSIQCTPTPGPFNPCEYLFESWIIRLGVWGIVLISVVCNGLVIATIFASSSYLSPVKFVIGLIAGANMLTGLYSGTLAIVDAMTFGQFAKHGVKWETGLGCRITGFVSVFSSEASILFLTLAAVQCSISVSCVRAYGKSPSFSSVKIAASCCMVLSFGAAALPLFSVGEFGTSPLCLPSPIPDGKPSTLGFMVALIMMNILCFLVITGTYTKLYCDLMKGEFDSIWDCAMIKHVAWLIFTNCILYCPVAFLTFSSLLNLFLISPEVIKSILLLVLPLPACLNPLLYLLFNPHFKEDLRMLREYKWQKRCRSKQGSINSLTSEDMDKQSCDSTLALMTFADNEIILDSTDGLGVLASHRKMMEAYPFSPVTLIPCQQRKGNGKDENYSTRQSFLTDEELLITSEKTEQAHNNIQISLYPTKGPSFTSHV
;
A
#
# COMPACT_ATOMS: atom_id res chain seq x y z
N MET A 1 54.35 12.37 12.72
CA MET A 1 54.69 11.27 13.63
C MET A 1 56.18 11.03 13.50
N ASN A 2 56.86 10.72 14.60
CA ASN A 2 58.26 10.31 14.59
C ASN A 2 58.36 8.84 15.02
N ASN A 3 59.55 8.26 14.94
CA ASN A 3 59.80 6.86 15.31
C ASN A 3 60.72 6.77 16.55
N ILE A 4 60.39 7.54 17.60
CA ILE A 4 61.16 7.56 18.85
C ILE A 4 60.66 6.43 19.74
N ASN A 5 61.53 5.47 20.04
CA ASN A 5 61.22 4.30 20.86
C ASN A 5 61.64 4.48 22.33
N GLU A 6 62.67 5.30 22.56
CA GLU A 6 63.32 5.54 23.85
C GLU A 6 63.85 6.98 23.91
N LEU A 7 63.87 7.56 25.11
CA LEU A 7 64.51 8.84 25.41
C LEU A 7 65.76 8.59 26.26
N GLN A 8 66.81 9.37 26.08
CA GLN A 8 67.98 9.32 26.97
C GLN A 8 67.71 10.13 28.26
N PRO A 9 68.31 9.75 29.41
CA PRO A 9 68.29 10.58 30.61
C PRO A 9 68.84 11.99 30.33
N ASN A 10 68.24 13.02 30.90
CA ASN A 10 68.59 14.44 30.67
C ASN A 10 68.60 14.89 29.19
N ALA A 11 67.89 14.21 28.27
CA ALA A 11 67.91 14.51 26.83
C ALA A 11 67.53 15.95 26.45
N PHE A 12 66.87 16.69 27.35
CA PHE A 12 66.44 18.07 27.15
C PHE A 12 67.06 19.05 28.17
N GLY A 13 68.10 18.64 28.92
CA GLY A 13 68.59 19.32 30.11
C GLY A 13 68.92 20.81 29.96
N ASP A 14 69.52 21.20 28.82
CA ASP A 14 69.93 22.58 28.54
C ASP A 14 68.76 23.49 28.06
N LEU A 15 67.58 22.93 27.79
CA LEU A 15 66.45 23.64 27.16
C LEU A 15 65.59 24.42 28.15
N HIS A 16 66.21 25.18 29.04
CA HIS A 16 65.54 25.87 30.16
C HIS A 16 64.39 26.83 29.77
N PHE A 17 64.34 27.28 28.52
CA PHE A 17 63.29 28.17 27.98
C PHE A 17 62.11 27.43 27.31
N LEU A 18 62.12 26.09 27.30
CA LEU A 18 61.09 25.29 26.62
C LEU A 18 59.76 25.32 27.38
N GLU A 19 58.73 25.95 26.81
CA GLU A 19 57.39 26.01 27.41
C GLU A 19 56.46 24.87 26.97
N GLU A 20 56.70 24.26 25.80
CA GLU A 20 55.89 23.18 25.24
C GLU A 20 56.77 22.08 24.63
N LEU A 21 56.53 20.82 25.00
CA LEU A 21 57.23 19.64 24.47
C LEU A 21 56.23 18.64 23.89
N ARG A 22 56.35 18.37 22.58
CA ARG A 22 55.50 17.40 21.85
C ARG A 22 56.27 16.14 21.49
N LEU A 23 55.88 15.04 22.13
CA LEU A 23 56.39 13.67 21.95
C LEU A 23 55.26 12.69 21.55
N SER A 24 54.10 13.23 21.15
CA SER A 24 52.92 12.48 20.73
C SER A 24 53.10 11.77 19.39
N GLY A 25 52.52 10.58 19.22
CA GLY A 25 52.59 9.81 17.97
C GLY A 25 54.01 9.27 17.73
N ASN A 26 54.49 8.50 18.70
CA ASN A 26 55.79 7.82 18.75
C ASN A 26 55.58 6.38 19.29
N HIS A 27 56.65 5.68 19.65
CA HIS A 27 56.60 4.32 20.20
C HIS A 27 57.27 4.24 21.58
N LEU A 28 57.14 5.29 22.39
CA LEU A 28 57.68 5.35 23.74
C LEU A 28 56.94 4.33 24.63
N ALA A 29 57.63 3.25 25.00
CA ALA A 29 57.11 2.24 25.92
C ALA A 29 57.40 2.58 27.39
N GLN A 30 58.46 3.36 27.63
CA GLN A 30 58.91 3.86 28.94
C GLN A 30 59.56 5.25 28.75
N ILE A 31 59.71 5.99 29.85
CA ILE A 31 60.49 7.24 29.91
C ILE A 31 61.41 7.11 31.13
N PRO A 32 62.73 7.35 31.01
CA PRO A 32 63.63 7.22 32.15
C PRO A 32 63.43 8.35 33.17
N MET A 33 63.81 8.07 34.42
CA MET A 33 63.93 9.08 35.47
C MET A 33 64.77 10.28 35.00
N HIS A 34 64.37 11.48 35.37
CA HIS A 34 64.99 12.75 34.94
C HIS A 34 65.07 13.00 33.41
N ALA A 35 64.28 12.31 32.57
CA ALA A 35 64.20 12.64 31.12
C ALA A 35 63.88 14.12 30.85
N PHE A 36 63.08 14.74 31.74
CA PHE A 36 62.61 16.13 31.65
C PHE A 36 63.28 17.07 32.66
N ALA A 37 64.33 16.64 33.36
CA ALA A 37 65.05 17.50 34.31
C ALA A 37 65.66 18.71 33.59
N GLY A 38 65.67 19.87 34.25
CA GLY A 38 66.13 21.15 33.67
C GLY A 38 65.06 21.94 32.90
N LEU A 39 63.88 21.37 32.63
CA LEU A 39 62.77 22.00 31.90
C LEU A 39 61.86 22.87 32.80
N TYR A 40 62.46 23.74 33.61
CA TYR A 40 61.76 24.49 34.67
C TYR A 40 60.61 25.38 34.19
N ASN A 41 60.60 25.81 32.92
CA ASN A 41 59.54 26.65 32.34
C ASN A 41 58.47 25.86 31.55
N LEU A 42 58.51 24.53 31.55
CA LEU A 42 57.58 23.70 30.78
C LEU A 42 56.16 23.81 31.32
N LYS A 43 55.22 24.25 30.47
CA LYS A 43 53.79 24.41 30.76
C LYS A 43 52.95 23.32 30.12
N VAL A 44 53.40 22.77 28.99
CA VAL A 44 52.67 21.77 28.19
C VAL A 44 53.57 20.58 27.85
N LEU A 45 53.14 19.37 28.22
CA LEU A 45 53.78 18.11 27.87
C LEU A 45 52.78 17.19 27.17
N MET A 46 53.10 16.78 25.94
CA MET A 46 52.27 15.92 25.10
C MET A 46 52.93 14.58 24.83
N LEU A 47 52.40 13.51 25.45
CA LEU A 47 52.86 12.13 25.35
C LEU A 47 51.80 11.19 24.76
N GLN A 48 50.72 11.72 24.21
CA GLN A 48 49.60 10.92 23.71
C GLN A 48 49.91 10.10 22.45
N ASN A 49 49.20 8.99 22.23
CA ASN A 49 49.47 8.04 21.15
C ASN A 49 50.92 7.52 21.21
N ASN A 50 51.17 6.73 22.26
CA ASN A 50 52.44 6.06 22.58
C ASN A 50 52.14 4.66 23.16
N GLN A 51 53.15 3.99 23.74
CA GLN A 51 53.02 2.61 24.25
C GLN A 51 53.24 2.54 25.77
N LEU A 52 53.02 3.64 26.50
CA LEU A 52 53.27 3.74 27.94
C LEU A 52 52.31 2.83 28.71
N LYS A 53 52.84 1.87 29.47
CA LYS A 53 52.05 0.90 30.27
C LYS A 53 51.81 1.33 31.71
N ARG A 54 52.48 2.39 32.15
CA ARG A 54 52.43 2.99 33.50
C ARG A 54 52.72 4.48 33.36
N LEU A 55 52.31 5.29 34.34
CA LEU A 55 52.73 6.67 34.39
C LEU A 55 54.24 6.78 34.68
N PRO A 56 55.02 7.59 33.91
CA PRO A 56 56.43 7.86 34.15
C PRO A 56 56.63 8.83 35.34
N SER A 57 56.24 8.39 36.53
CA SER A 57 56.09 9.21 37.74
C SER A 57 57.38 9.97 38.10
N GLU A 58 58.51 9.26 38.16
CA GLU A 58 59.81 9.81 38.56
C GLU A 58 60.44 10.74 37.50
N ALA A 59 59.84 10.85 36.31
CA ALA A 59 60.23 11.82 35.29
C ALA A 59 59.40 13.13 35.36
N LEU A 60 58.26 13.13 36.06
CA LEU A 60 57.33 14.26 36.11
C LEU A 60 57.52 15.17 37.33
N TRP A 61 58.09 14.67 38.43
CA TRP A 61 58.26 15.43 39.69
C TRP A 61 59.04 16.76 39.53
N ASP A 62 60.00 16.82 38.61
CA ASP A 62 60.87 17.98 38.36
C ASP A 62 60.19 19.12 37.55
N LEU A 63 58.86 19.08 37.35
CA LEU A 63 58.10 19.98 36.46
C LEU A 63 57.09 20.91 37.19
N PRO A 64 57.55 21.84 38.07
CA PRO A 64 56.68 22.62 38.96
C PRO A 64 55.75 23.61 38.24
N ASN A 65 56.07 24.01 37.01
CA ASN A 65 55.29 24.96 36.20
C ASN A 65 54.33 24.29 35.19
N LEU A 66 54.25 22.95 35.16
CA LEU A 66 53.43 22.21 34.21
C LEU A 66 51.93 22.48 34.44
N GLN A 67 51.21 22.87 33.39
CA GLN A 67 49.78 23.23 33.43
C GLN A 67 48.90 22.27 32.62
N SER A 68 49.51 21.49 31.72
CA SER A 68 48.86 20.67 30.72
C SER A 68 49.67 19.41 30.47
N LEU A 69 49.11 18.24 30.81
CA LEU A 69 49.76 16.92 30.68
C LEU A 69 48.86 15.95 29.92
N ARG A 70 49.21 15.65 28.67
CA ARG A 70 48.50 14.69 27.81
C ARG A 70 49.18 13.33 27.80
N LEU A 71 48.44 12.31 28.22
CA LEU A 71 48.84 10.90 28.28
C LEU A 71 47.79 9.99 27.63
N ASP A 72 46.85 10.59 26.89
CA ASP A 72 45.76 9.91 26.20
C ASP A 72 46.26 8.94 25.10
N ALA A 73 45.42 7.99 24.68
CA ALA A 73 45.75 6.94 23.71
C ALA A 73 47.07 6.22 24.08
N ASN A 74 47.09 5.55 25.24
CA ASN A 74 48.23 4.80 25.77
C ASN A 74 47.73 3.48 26.40
N LEU A 75 48.61 2.76 27.10
CA LEU A 75 48.34 1.45 27.70
C LEU A 75 48.39 1.49 29.23
N ILE A 76 48.20 2.67 29.85
CA ILE A 76 48.36 2.88 31.29
C ILE A 76 47.22 2.17 32.02
N SER A 77 47.56 1.17 32.84
CA SER A 77 46.60 0.42 33.67
C SER A 77 46.70 0.71 35.17
N ASP A 78 47.76 1.40 35.61
CA ASP A 78 48.05 1.69 37.01
C ASP A 78 48.77 3.05 37.17
N ILE A 79 48.43 3.77 38.24
CA ILE A 79 48.91 5.11 38.57
C ILE A 79 49.23 5.14 40.09
N PRO A 80 50.52 4.99 40.47
CA PRO A 80 50.98 5.07 41.86
C PRO A 80 50.57 6.32 42.63
N HIS A 81 50.49 6.22 43.96
CA HIS A 81 50.04 7.32 44.83
C HIS A 81 50.90 8.59 44.78
N ASN A 82 52.20 8.46 44.49
CA ASN A 82 53.16 9.56 44.33
C ASN A 82 53.29 10.05 42.87
N SER A 83 52.44 9.56 41.96
CA SER A 83 52.55 9.83 40.51
C SER A 83 52.51 11.30 40.08
N PHE A 84 51.85 12.16 40.84
CA PHE A 84 51.66 13.58 40.52
C PHE A 84 52.24 14.52 41.60
N GLU A 85 53.19 14.03 42.40
CA GLU A 85 53.89 14.83 43.39
C GLU A 85 54.68 15.97 42.70
N GLY A 86 54.74 17.16 43.32
CA GLY A 86 55.37 18.36 42.74
C GLY A 86 54.57 19.12 41.66
N LEU A 87 53.55 18.51 41.03
CA LEU A 87 52.78 19.10 39.91
C LEU A 87 51.73 20.15 40.34
N HIS A 88 52.10 21.05 41.25
CA HIS A 88 51.18 22.01 41.89
C HIS A 88 50.54 23.03 40.91
N SER A 89 51.12 23.23 39.72
CA SER A 89 50.59 24.13 38.68
C SER A 89 49.60 23.46 37.71
N LEU A 90 49.37 22.15 37.82
CA LEU A 90 48.65 21.39 36.80
C LEU A 90 47.15 21.76 36.78
N ARG A 91 46.64 22.07 35.58
CA ARG A 91 45.24 22.48 35.35
C ARG A 91 44.49 21.52 34.45
N HIS A 92 45.18 20.84 33.53
CA HIS A 92 44.57 19.95 32.55
C HIS A 92 45.32 18.61 32.53
N LEU A 93 44.58 17.52 32.72
CA LEU A 93 45.09 16.15 32.72
C LEU A 93 44.23 15.27 31.81
N TRP A 94 44.85 14.69 30.78
CA TRP A 94 44.22 13.76 29.85
C TRP A 94 44.77 12.36 30.07
N LEU A 95 43.90 11.44 30.47
CA LEU A 95 44.16 10.03 30.71
C LEU A 95 43.13 9.14 29.97
N ASP A 96 42.47 9.70 28.95
CA ASP A 96 41.51 8.99 28.11
C ASP A 96 42.16 7.99 27.15
N ASP A 97 41.38 7.02 26.65
CA ASP A 97 41.84 5.90 25.81
C ASP A 97 43.06 5.18 26.42
N ASN A 98 42.80 4.54 27.57
CA ASN A 98 43.79 3.87 28.39
C ASN A 98 43.18 2.61 29.06
N ALA A 99 43.92 1.97 29.98
CA ALA A 99 43.56 0.69 30.58
C ALA A 99 43.23 0.75 32.08
N LEU A 100 42.87 1.93 32.60
CA LEU A 100 42.58 2.14 34.02
C LEU A 100 41.28 1.41 34.43
N THR A 101 41.33 0.66 35.54
CA THR A 101 40.20 -0.11 36.08
C THR A 101 39.52 0.54 37.29
N GLN A 102 40.13 1.59 37.86
CA GLN A 102 39.70 2.28 39.07
C GLN A 102 40.18 3.73 39.07
N ILE A 103 39.53 4.59 39.85
CA ILE A 103 39.98 5.98 40.06
C ILE A 103 41.27 6.00 40.92
N PRO A 104 42.36 6.68 40.50
CA PRO A 104 43.61 6.74 41.26
C PRO A 104 43.56 7.79 42.38
N VAL A 105 42.60 7.64 43.31
CA VAL A 105 42.23 8.62 44.36
C VAL A 105 43.45 9.19 45.11
N GLN A 106 44.39 8.34 45.50
CA GLN A 106 45.59 8.75 46.26
C GLN A 106 46.52 9.67 45.44
N ALA A 107 46.64 9.47 44.13
CA ALA A 107 47.45 10.30 43.26
C ALA A 107 46.77 11.66 42.96
N LEU A 108 45.45 11.63 42.74
CA LEU A 108 44.65 12.83 42.47
C LEU A 108 44.61 13.81 43.65
N ASN A 109 44.77 13.32 44.88
CA ASN A 109 44.82 14.18 46.08
C ASN A 109 45.97 15.21 46.07
N ASN A 110 46.98 15.04 45.22
CA ASN A 110 48.10 15.97 45.05
C ASN A 110 47.82 17.11 44.04
N LEU A 111 46.64 17.15 43.40
CA LEU A 111 46.31 18.05 42.29
C LEU A 111 45.19 19.09 42.62
N PRO A 112 45.30 19.90 43.70
CA PRO A 112 44.23 20.83 44.09
C PRO A 112 43.98 21.97 43.07
N SER A 113 44.93 22.24 42.18
CA SER A 113 44.87 23.25 41.12
C SER A 113 44.17 22.78 39.83
N LEU A 114 43.78 21.51 39.74
CA LEU A 114 43.26 20.90 38.52
C LEU A 114 41.89 21.50 38.14
N GLN A 115 41.70 21.84 36.87
CA GLN A 115 40.52 22.52 36.33
C GLN A 115 39.74 21.66 35.33
N ALA A 116 40.43 20.84 34.54
CA ALA A 116 39.81 19.86 33.65
C ALA A 116 40.53 18.50 33.76
N MET A 117 39.75 17.42 33.83
CA MET A 117 40.25 16.06 33.84
C MET A 117 39.36 15.16 32.99
N THR A 118 39.98 14.31 32.18
CA THR A 118 39.29 13.21 31.49
C THR A 118 39.91 11.87 31.82
N LEU A 119 39.03 10.93 32.18
CA LEU A 119 39.27 9.51 32.43
C LEU A 119 38.36 8.67 31.51
N ALA A 120 37.91 9.25 30.39
CA ALA A 120 37.01 8.61 29.45
C ALA A 120 37.69 7.46 28.67
N LEU A 121 36.94 6.59 27.99
CA LEU A 121 37.49 5.46 27.21
C LEU A 121 38.48 4.61 28.05
N ASN A 122 38.04 4.23 29.25
CA ASN A 122 38.79 3.39 30.18
C ASN A 122 37.89 2.23 30.65
N LYS A 123 38.27 1.52 31.72
CA LYS A 123 37.59 0.31 32.22
C LYS A 123 37.17 0.46 33.69
N ILE A 124 36.87 1.70 34.10
CA ILE A 124 36.50 2.03 35.48
C ILE A 124 35.11 1.47 35.75
N ALA A 125 34.98 0.58 36.74
CA ALA A 125 33.72 -0.09 37.07
C ALA A 125 32.95 0.53 38.25
N HIS A 126 33.65 1.27 39.11
CA HIS A 126 33.10 1.85 40.34
C HIS A 126 33.84 3.16 40.71
N ILE A 127 33.11 4.13 41.24
CA ILE A 127 33.67 5.35 41.83
C ILE A 127 33.37 5.37 43.34
N PRO A 128 34.37 5.24 44.23
CA PRO A 128 34.15 5.20 45.68
C PRO A 128 33.80 6.57 46.27
N ASP A 129 33.31 6.59 47.50
CA ASP A 129 33.09 7.84 48.26
C ASP A 129 34.41 8.65 48.38
N TYR A 130 34.30 9.99 48.27
CA TYR A 130 35.42 10.93 48.38
C TYR A 130 36.54 10.76 47.33
N ALA A 131 36.27 10.11 46.19
CA ALA A 131 37.24 9.82 45.15
C ALA A 131 37.99 11.05 44.56
N PHE A 132 37.40 12.24 44.69
CA PHE A 132 37.90 13.49 44.14
C PHE A 132 38.03 14.62 45.19
N VAL A 133 38.09 14.29 46.48
CA VAL A 133 37.85 15.22 47.59
C VAL A 133 38.73 16.47 47.62
N ASN A 134 39.99 16.39 47.17
CA ASN A 134 40.90 17.54 47.11
C ASN A 134 40.77 18.39 45.83
N LEU A 135 40.03 17.94 44.80
CA LEU A 135 39.94 18.59 43.48
C LEU A 135 38.97 19.79 43.46
N SER A 136 39.06 20.66 44.47
CA SER A 136 38.17 21.81 44.67
C SER A 136 38.16 22.86 43.55
N SER A 137 39.20 22.89 42.71
CA SER A 137 39.31 23.77 41.54
C SER A 137 38.71 23.18 40.25
N LEU A 138 38.29 21.90 40.27
CA LEU A 138 37.88 21.19 39.06
C LEU A 138 36.55 21.71 38.54
N VAL A 139 36.51 22.05 37.25
CA VAL A 139 35.37 22.61 36.52
C VAL A 139 34.76 21.57 35.59
N VAL A 140 35.61 20.74 34.95
CA VAL A 140 35.20 19.73 33.97
C VAL A 140 35.73 18.35 34.37
N LEU A 141 34.83 17.36 34.43
CA LEU A 141 35.17 15.96 34.70
C LEU A 141 34.47 15.04 33.67
N HIS A 142 35.27 14.39 32.81
CA HIS A 142 34.78 13.41 31.86
C HIS A 142 35.11 11.98 32.30
N LEU A 143 34.08 11.14 32.36
CA LEU A 143 34.12 9.72 32.74
C LEU A 143 33.37 8.84 31.71
N HIS A 144 33.04 9.39 30.54
CA HIS A 144 32.26 8.70 29.51
C HIS A 144 33.00 7.49 28.91
N ASN A 145 32.25 6.55 28.30
CA ASN A 145 32.80 5.34 27.70
C ASN A 145 33.66 4.54 28.71
N ASN A 146 33.08 4.26 29.88
CA ASN A 146 33.64 3.37 30.90
C ASN A 146 32.63 2.26 31.21
N ASN A 147 32.89 1.45 32.25
CA ASN A 147 31.99 0.39 32.70
C ASN A 147 31.37 0.69 34.07
N ILE A 148 31.09 1.97 34.37
CA ILE A 148 30.67 2.39 35.70
C ILE A 148 29.26 1.86 35.98
N GLN A 149 29.18 0.82 36.81
CA GLN A 149 27.93 0.18 37.25
C GLN A 149 27.39 0.82 38.53
N SER A 150 28.28 1.38 39.37
CA SER A 150 27.91 1.89 40.69
C SER A 150 28.75 3.07 41.15
N LEU A 151 28.12 3.96 41.91
CA LEU A 151 28.72 5.17 42.48
C LEU A 151 28.54 5.17 44.00
N GLY A 152 29.58 5.60 44.73
CA GLY A 152 29.46 6.00 46.12
C GLY A 152 28.44 7.14 46.29
N ARG A 153 27.82 7.25 47.46
CA ARG A 153 26.82 8.30 47.74
C ARG A 153 27.43 9.70 47.84
N ASN A 154 28.71 9.75 48.20
CA ASN A 154 29.52 10.93 48.41
C ASN A 154 30.74 10.93 47.47
N CYS A 155 30.66 10.25 46.31
CA CYS A 155 31.82 10.05 45.41
C CYS A 155 32.34 11.35 44.78
N PHE A 156 31.45 12.33 44.59
CA PHE A 156 31.75 13.65 44.02
C PHE A 156 31.94 14.74 45.09
N ASP A 157 31.91 14.41 46.38
CA ASP A 157 32.12 15.38 47.46
C ASP A 157 33.55 15.97 47.40
N GLY A 158 33.64 17.30 47.50
CA GLY A 158 34.86 18.08 47.31
C GLY A 158 34.94 18.83 45.98
N LEU A 159 34.16 18.42 44.97
CA LEU A 159 34.10 19.05 43.63
C LEU A 159 33.29 20.37 43.62
N HIS A 160 33.67 21.31 44.49
CA HIS A 160 32.97 22.57 44.74
C HIS A 160 32.98 23.57 43.56
N SER A 161 33.74 23.29 42.50
CA SER A 161 33.82 24.14 41.31
C SER A 161 33.28 23.50 40.03
N LEU A 162 32.69 22.31 40.11
CA LEU A 162 32.33 21.54 38.91
C LEU A 162 31.12 22.17 38.20
N GLU A 163 31.28 22.39 36.90
CA GLU A 163 30.28 22.96 36.00
C GLU A 163 29.83 21.96 34.93
N THR A 164 30.71 21.04 34.49
CA THR A 164 30.39 19.94 33.56
C THR A 164 30.78 18.59 34.15
N LEU A 165 29.83 17.66 34.21
CA LEU A 165 30.04 16.25 34.55
C LEU A 165 29.51 15.34 33.43
N ASP A 166 30.38 14.50 32.88
CA ASP A 166 30.00 13.53 31.85
C ASP A 166 30.16 12.07 32.34
N LEU A 167 29.04 11.35 32.44
CA LEU A 167 28.91 9.92 32.73
C LEU A 167 28.24 9.14 31.57
N ASN A 168 28.21 9.70 30.36
CA ASN A 168 27.60 9.09 29.18
C ASN A 168 28.27 7.75 28.82
N TYR A 169 27.55 6.85 28.11
CA TYR A 169 28.08 5.53 27.71
C TYR A 169 28.73 4.75 28.88
N ASN A 170 27.91 4.42 29.87
CA ASN A 170 28.30 3.67 31.06
C ASN A 170 27.20 2.66 31.43
N ASP A 171 27.45 1.85 32.46
CA ASP A 171 26.58 0.73 32.84
C ASP A 171 25.59 1.06 33.98
N LEU A 172 25.38 2.35 34.34
CA LEU A 172 24.64 2.76 35.54
C LEU A 172 23.18 2.26 35.55
N GLU A 173 22.78 1.50 36.58
CA GLU A 173 21.39 1.05 36.76
C GLU A 173 20.50 2.04 37.55
N GLU A 174 21.09 2.85 38.43
CA GLU A 174 20.39 3.80 39.29
C GLU A 174 20.79 5.26 38.99
N PHE A 175 19.86 6.19 39.25
CA PHE A 175 20.12 7.62 39.12
C PHE A 175 21.28 8.08 40.05
N PRO A 176 22.24 8.89 39.57
CA PRO A 176 23.44 9.25 40.33
C PRO A 176 23.16 10.28 41.44
N VAL A 177 22.55 9.85 42.56
CA VAL A 177 22.15 10.72 43.70
C VAL A 177 23.31 11.58 44.24
N ALA A 178 24.56 11.13 44.08
CA ALA A 178 25.77 11.85 44.47
C ALA A 178 25.94 13.23 43.80
N ILE A 179 25.30 13.51 42.65
CA ILE A 179 25.37 14.84 42.02
C ILE A 179 24.83 15.97 42.94
N ARG A 180 24.05 15.64 43.98
CA ARG A 180 23.36 16.61 44.84
C ARG A 180 24.29 17.60 45.56
N THR A 181 25.59 17.31 45.69
CA THR A 181 26.57 18.23 46.29
C THR A 181 27.23 19.19 45.27
N LEU A 182 27.02 18.96 43.97
CA LEU A 182 27.56 19.74 42.84
C LEU A 182 26.73 21.02 42.57
N SER A 183 26.78 21.95 43.51
CA SER A 183 25.95 23.17 43.50
C SER A 183 26.21 24.15 42.34
N LYS A 184 27.36 24.04 41.66
CA LYS A 184 27.69 24.84 40.45
C LYS A 184 27.33 24.15 39.12
N LEU A 185 26.88 22.90 39.13
CA LEU A 185 26.73 22.09 37.92
C LEU A 185 25.78 22.76 36.90
N GLN A 186 26.27 22.89 35.67
CA GLN A 186 25.62 23.58 34.54
C GLN A 186 25.26 22.60 33.43
N GLU A 187 26.10 21.58 33.22
CA GLU A 187 25.91 20.51 32.24
C GLU A 187 26.10 19.14 32.90
N LEU A 188 25.21 18.21 32.58
CA LEU A 188 25.21 16.86 33.14
C LEU A 188 24.86 15.83 32.05
N GLY A 189 25.82 14.96 31.73
CA GLY A 189 25.63 13.79 30.87
C GLY A 189 25.49 12.49 31.68
N PHE A 190 24.45 11.71 31.39
CA PHE A 190 24.32 10.29 31.74
C PHE A 190 23.50 9.53 30.67
N HIS A 191 23.60 9.92 29.40
CA HIS A 191 22.95 9.26 28.28
C HIS A 191 23.60 7.90 27.94
N ASN A 192 22.91 7.02 27.23
CA ASN A 192 23.34 5.64 26.95
C ASN A 192 23.81 4.91 28.24
N ASN A 193 22.89 4.75 29.19
CA ASN A 193 23.07 4.06 30.47
C ASN A 193 21.83 3.19 30.76
N ASN A 194 21.83 2.41 31.84
CA ASN A 194 20.76 1.45 32.19
C ASN A 194 19.69 2.03 33.16
N ILE A 195 19.59 3.35 33.31
CA ILE A 195 18.79 3.99 34.37
C ILE A 195 17.29 3.90 34.07
N LYS A 196 16.54 3.24 34.97
CA LYS A 196 15.11 2.96 34.79
C LYS A 196 14.18 4.04 35.34
N ALA A 197 14.66 4.92 36.23
CA ALA A 197 13.83 5.92 36.90
C ALA A 197 14.60 7.20 37.29
N ILE A 198 13.97 8.36 37.11
CA ILE A 198 14.43 9.64 37.67
C ILE A 198 13.62 9.93 38.95
N PRO A 199 14.25 10.05 40.14
CA PRO A 199 13.55 10.16 41.41
C PRO A 199 12.92 11.54 41.66
N GLU A 200 12.00 11.61 42.62
CA GLU A 200 11.49 12.88 43.15
C GLU A 200 12.64 13.77 43.64
N LYS A 201 12.61 15.06 43.26
CA LYS A 201 13.63 16.07 43.60
C LYS A 201 15.06 15.75 43.13
N ALA A 202 15.21 14.91 42.09
CA ALA A 202 16.49 14.50 41.49
C ALA A 202 17.56 15.60 41.44
N PHE A 203 17.23 16.78 40.88
CA PHE A 203 18.18 17.86 40.60
C PHE A 203 18.16 19.00 41.64
N VAL A 204 17.60 18.78 42.83
CA VAL A 204 17.43 19.83 43.88
C VAL A 204 18.74 20.41 44.40
N GLY A 205 19.88 19.73 44.17
CA GLY A 205 21.21 20.24 44.50
C GLY A 205 21.83 21.13 43.41
N ASN A 206 21.23 21.18 42.22
CA ASN A 206 21.90 21.61 40.98
C ASN A 206 21.11 22.73 40.25
N PRO A 207 20.82 23.87 40.90
CA PRO A 207 19.92 24.91 40.38
C PRO A 207 20.48 25.71 39.18
N LEU A 208 21.73 25.45 38.78
CA LEU A 208 22.39 26.11 37.65
C LEU A 208 22.40 25.26 36.36
N LEU A 209 21.79 24.07 36.37
CA LEU A 209 21.69 23.20 35.19
C LEU A 209 20.98 23.91 34.03
N GLN A 210 21.68 23.95 32.89
CA GLN A 210 21.21 24.49 31.61
C GLN A 210 20.84 23.34 30.65
N THR A 211 21.62 22.27 30.72
CA THR A 211 21.57 21.11 29.82
C THR A 211 21.68 19.82 30.63
N ILE A 212 20.83 18.84 30.33
CA ILE A 212 20.87 17.49 30.94
C ILE A 212 20.67 16.46 29.83
N HIS A 213 21.67 15.63 29.56
CA HIS A 213 21.61 14.58 28.54
C HIS A 213 21.38 13.22 29.20
N PHE A 214 20.19 12.64 29.01
CA PHE A 214 19.79 11.35 29.59
C PHE A 214 19.04 10.43 28.62
N TYR A 215 19.06 10.73 27.33
CA TYR A 215 18.50 9.86 26.29
C TYR A 215 19.20 8.48 26.26
N ASP A 216 18.63 7.55 25.50
CA ASP A 216 19.08 6.16 25.43
C ASP A 216 19.25 5.47 26.80
N ASN A 217 18.45 5.89 27.77
CA ASN A 217 18.22 5.17 29.03
C ASN A 217 16.80 4.56 29.01
N PRO A 218 16.59 3.38 29.60
CA PRO A 218 15.28 2.72 29.68
C PRO A 218 14.36 3.35 30.75
N ILE A 219 14.21 4.68 30.74
CA ILE A 219 13.46 5.45 31.75
C ILE A 219 11.97 5.13 31.63
N GLN A 220 11.44 4.41 32.61
CA GLN A 220 10.02 4.06 32.72
C GLN A 220 9.27 5.07 33.59
N PHE A 221 9.92 5.57 34.65
CA PHE A 221 9.33 6.44 35.67
C PHE A 221 10.10 7.77 35.84
N VAL A 222 9.36 8.86 36.10
CA VAL A 222 9.90 10.17 36.50
C VAL A 222 9.08 10.73 37.65
N GLY A 223 9.75 11.15 38.72
CA GLY A 223 9.14 11.82 39.87
C GLY A 223 8.54 13.18 39.47
N LYS A 224 7.35 13.49 39.99
CA LYS A 224 6.57 14.68 39.62
C LYS A 224 7.30 15.99 39.92
N SER A 225 8.17 16.01 40.94
CA SER A 225 9.01 17.14 41.34
C SER A 225 10.48 17.03 40.88
N ALA A 226 10.84 16.07 40.02
CA ALA A 226 12.22 15.85 39.58
C ALA A 226 12.85 17.09 38.94
N PHE A 227 12.10 17.79 38.08
CA PHE A 227 12.53 18.95 37.29
C PHE A 227 12.01 20.31 37.82
N GLN A 228 11.67 20.41 39.12
CA GLN A 228 11.33 21.68 39.76
C GLN A 228 12.57 22.57 40.00
N TYR A 229 12.38 23.89 39.96
CA TYR A 229 13.37 24.91 40.30
C TYR A 229 14.69 24.82 39.51
N LEU A 230 14.61 24.56 38.20
CA LEU A 230 15.75 24.61 37.26
C LEU A 230 15.63 25.84 36.35
N PRO A 231 15.86 27.08 36.86
CA PRO A 231 15.56 28.32 36.15
C PRO A 231 16.43 28.58 34.91
N LYS A 232 17.46 27.77 34.66
CA LYS A 232 18.30 27.83 33.46
C LYS A 232 18.04 26.71 32.43
N LEU A 233 17.21 25.72 32.72
CA LEU A 233 17.02 24.58 31.82
C LEU A 233 16.32 25.02 30.52
N HIS A 234 16.99 24.88 29.37
CA HIS A 234 16.44 25.29 28.06
C HIS A 234 15.68 24.16 27.35
N THR A 235 16.08 22.90 27.55
CA THR A 235 15.50 21.72 26.88
C THR A 235 15.17 20.63 27.88
N LEU A 236 13.98 20.04 27.76
CA LEU A 236 13.58 18.82 28.47
C LEU A 236 12.96 17.83 27.49
N SER A 237 13.58 16.66 27.32
CA SER A 237 13.13 15.61 26.41
C SER A 237 12.99 14.27 27.13
N LEU A 238 11.77 13.75 27.23
CA LEU A 238 11.43 12.45 27.80
C LEU A 238 10.65 11.64 26.76
N ASN A 239 11.21 10.51 26.34
CA ASN A 239 10.63 9.63 25.34
C ASN A 239 10.52 8.22 25.93
N GLY A 240 9.37 7.56 25.74
CA GLY A 240 9.17 6.17 26.18
C GLY A 240 8.87 5.97 27.68
N ALA A 241 8.63 7.05 28.43
CA ALA A 241 8.39 7.00 29.87
C ALA A 241 6.94 6.57 30.21
N ILE A 242 6.63 5.30 29.91
CA ILE A 242 5.28 4.71 29.92
C ILE A 242 4.53 4.81 31.27
N GLU A 243 5.21 4.95 32.40
CA GLU A 243 4.54 5.04 33.72
C GLU A 243 4.08 6.46 34.08
N ILE A 244 4.51 7.48 33.34
CA ILE A 244 4.10 8.88 33.55
C ILE A 244 2.62 9.05 33.18
N LYS A 245 1.73 9.07 34.17
CA LYS A 245 0.27 9.26 34.00
C LYS A 245 -0.18 10.73 34.15
N GLU A 246 0.62 11.53 34.83
CA GLU A 246 0.40 12.96 35.05
C GLU A 246 1.56 13.77 34.48
N PHE A 247 1.25 14.97 33.98
CA PHE A 247 2.26 15.92 33.49
C PHE A 247 3.18 16.39 34.66
N PRO A 248 4.51 16.49 34.47
CA PRO A 248 5.47 16.86 35.52
C PRO A 248 5.29 18.31 35.99
N ASP A 249 5.58 18.61 37.27
CA ASP A 249 5.48 19.98 37.79
C ASP A 249 6.77 20.76 37.52
N LEU A 250 6.73 21.64 36.52
CA LEU A 250 7.85 22.47 36.07
C LEU A 250 7.93 23.82 36.79
N LYS A 251 7.39 23.90 38.02
CA LYS A 251 7.44 25.11 38.85
C LYS A 251 8.87 25.58 39.08
N GLY A 252 9.16 26.81 38.65
CA GLY A 252 10.48 27.45 38.76
C GLY A 252 11.44 27.16 37.59
N THR A 253 10.99 26.39 36.60
CA THR A 253 11.77 25.96 35.42
C THR A 253 11.30 26.76 34.20
N THR A 254 11.45 28.09 34.29
CA THR A 254 10.76 29.08 33.42
C THR A 254 11.46 29.38 32.09
N SER A 255 12.66 28.85 31.87
CA SER A 255 13.50 29.14 30.70
C SER A 255 13.43 28.06 29.61
N LEU A 256 12.57 27.05 29.78
CA LEU A 256 12.34 26.02 28.78
C LEU A 256 11.86 26.62 27.46
N GLU A 257 12.60 26.32 26.39
CA GLU A 257 12.27 26.60 25.00
C GLU A 257 11.76 25.36 24.28
N ILE A 258 12.27 24.16 24.63
CA ILE A 258 11.88 22.88 24.02
C ILE A 258 11.38 21.94 25.12
N LEU A 259 10.14 21.48 24.98
CA LEU A 259 9.57 20.43 25.83
C LEU A 259 9.02 19.28 24.98
N THR A 260 9.62 18.11 25.14
CA THR A 260 9.25 16.87 24.47
C THR A 260 8.89 15.83 25.52
N LEU A 261 7.65 15.34 25.54
CA LEU A 261 7.16 14.28 26.44
C LEU A 261 6.39 13.23 25.62
N THR A 262 7.07 12.30 24.94
CA THR A 262 6.43 11.34 24.00
C THR A 262 6.28 9.94 24.58
N GLN A 263 5.29 9.20 24.06
CA GLN A 263 5.03 7.78 24.40
C GLN A 263 4.76 7.54 25.90
N ALA A 264 4.09 8.48 26.56
CA ALA A 264 3.74 8.42 27.97
C ALA A 264 2.22 8.21 28.20
N GLY A 265 1.83 8.00 29.46
CA GLY A 265 0.44 7.79 29.88
C GLY A 265 -0.36 9.08 30.10
N ILE A 266 0.10 10.25 29.62
CA ILE A 266 -0.48 11.56 29.99
C ILE A 266 -1.90 11.70 29.43
N THR A 267 -2.86 11.94 30.32
CA THR A 267 -4.30 12.04 29.98
C THR A 267 -4.83 13.47 29.85
N SER A 268 -4.15 14.44 30.47
CA SER A 268 -4.54 15.86 30.48
C SER A 268 -3.35 16.76 30.83
N LEU A 269 -3.43 18.03 30.44
CA LEU A 269 -2.41 19.04 30.69
C LEU A 269 -2.88 20.07 31.74
N PRO A 270 -1.98 20.65 32.56
CA PRO A 270 -2.36 21.63 33.56
C PRO A 270 -2.79 22.96 32.92
N ARG A 271 -3.90 23.53 33.38
CA ARG A 271 -4.44 24.82 32.86
C ARG A 271 -3.45 25.99 32.98
N GLY A 272 -2.49 25.91 33.90
CA GLY A 272 -1.44 26.91 34.11
C GLY A 272 -0.15 26.67 33.32
N LEU A 273 -0.09 25.70 32.39
CA LEU A 273 1.13 25.31 31.68
C LEU A 273 1.88 26.51 31.09
N CYS A 274 1.19 27.33 30.29
CA CYS A 274 1.79 28.52 29.68
C CYS A 274 2.02 29.70 30.64
N GLN A 275 1.60 29.59 31.91
CA GLN A 275 1.99 30.53 32.97
C GLN A 275 3.31 30.09 33.64
N GLN A 276 3.63 28.79 33.60
CA GLN A 276 4.93 28.25 34.03
C GLN A 276 5.99 28.36 32.93
N LEU A 277 5.60 28.20 31.65
CA LEU A 277 6.51 28.10 30.50
C LEU A 277 6.32 29.25 29.47
N PRO A 278 6.59 30.51 29.83
CA PRO A 278 6.37 31.66 28.93
C PRO A 278 7.38 31.75 27.77
N ASN A 279 8.49 30.99 27.84
CA ASN A 279 9.56 30.99 26.84
C ASN A 279 9.43 29.88 25.79
N LEU A 280 8.43 29.01 25.90
CA LEU A 280 8.34 27.78 25.12
C LEU A 280 8.15 28.06 23.62
N ARG A 281 8.97 27.40 22.80
CA ARG A 281 9.02 27.50 21.33
C ARG A 281 8.58 26.20 20.65
N VAL A 282 8.93 25.05 21.22
CA VAL A 282 8.52 23.72 20.73
C VAL A 282 7.84 22.94 21.86
N LEU A 283 6.65 22.41 21.58
CA LEU A 283 5.89 21.54 22.47
C LEU A 283 5.51 20.25 21.75
N GLU A 284 6.17 19.14 22.07
CA GLU A 284 5.96 17.83 21.45
C GLU A 284 5.42 16.82 22.49
N LEU A 285 4.17 16.40 22.31
CA LEU A 285 3.39 15.60 23.26
C LEU A 285 2.71 14.38 22.58
N SER A 286 3.29 13.88 21.50
CA SER A 286 2.74 12.76 20.73
C SER A 286 2.74 11.41 21.45
N TYR A 287 1.91 10.49 20.95
CA TYR A 287 1.74 9.13 21.48
C TYR A 287 1.33 9.10 22.96
N ASN A 288 0.57 10.11 23.40
CA ASN A 288 -0.02 10.18 24.73
C ASN A 288 -1.51 9.79 24.70
N GLN A 289 -2.23 10.05 25.81
CA GLN A 289 -3.66 9.76 25.94
C GLN A 289 -4.47 11.04 26.19
N ILE A 290 -3.99 12.19 25.69
CA ILE A 290 -4.57 13.52 25.95
C ILE A 290 -5.96 13.60 25.32
N HIS A 291 -6.96 13.92 26.14
CA HIS A 291 -8.37 14.02 25.72
C HIS A 291 -8.84 15.46 25.49
N VAL A 292 -8.34 16.43 26.27
CA VAL A 292 -8.77 17.84 26.25
C VAL A 292 -7.54 18.74 26.36
N LEU A 293 -7.47 19.75 25.48
CA LEU A 293 -6.40 20.74 25.48
C LEU A 293 -6.76 21.95 26.37
N PRO A 294 -5.77 22.55 27.07
CA PRO A 294 -5.92 23.85 27.69
C PRO A 294 -5.84 24.98 26.64
N SER A 295 -6.01 26.23 27.07
CA SER A 295 -5.68 27.39 26.24
C SER A 295 -4.18 27.68 26.31
N PHE A 296 -3.53 27.81 25.16
CA PHE A 296 -2.09 28.06 25.04
C PHE A 296 -1.70 29.55 24.97
N HIS A 297 -2.66 30.50 25.12
CA HIS A 297 -2.49 31.93 24.82
C HIS A 297 -1.28 32.65 25.47
N ASN A 298 -0.79 32.18 26.63
CA ASN A 298 0.40 32.77 27.29
C ASN A 298 1.74 32.27 26.70
N CYS A 299 1.74 31.15 25.97
CA CYS A 299 2.93 30.60 25.30
C CYS A 299 3.19 31.33 23.96
N GLN A 300 3.29 32.66 23.98
CA GLN A 300 3.32 33.50 22.77
C GLN A 300 4.51 33.25 21.82
N LYS A 301 5.55 32.56 22.31
CA LYS A 301 6.73 32.15 21.53
C LYS A 301 6.61 30.80 20.82
N LEU A 302 5.51 30.06 20.98
CA LEU A 302 5.37 28.74 20.34
C LEU A 302 5.43 28.87 18.82
N GLU A 303 6.44 28.22 18.24
CA GLU A 303 6.68 28.07 16.81
C GLU A 303 6.14 26.72 16.31
N GLU A 304 6.22 25.65 17.12
CA GLU A 304 5.79 24.31 16.74
C GLU A 304 5.06 23.57 17.88
N ILE A 305 3.95 22.87 17.53
CA ILE A 305 3.17 22.03 18.44
C ILE A 305 2.91 20.66 17.79
N GLY A 306 3.41 19.59 18.43
CA GLY A 306 3.13 18.19 18.09
C GLY A 306 2.18 17.56 19.10
N LEU A 307 1.00 17.11 18.64
CA LEU A 307 -0.05 16.46 19.43
C LEU A 307 -0.56 15.16 18.78
N GLN A 308 0.18 14.63 17.81
CA GLN A 308 -0.15 13.46 17.02
C GLN A 308 -0.31 12.17 17.86
N HIS A 309 -1.18 11.25 17.41
CA HIS A 309 -1.50 10.01 18.12
C HIS A 309 -2.01 10.20 19.56
N ASN A 310 -2.91 11.15 19.78
CA ASN A 310 -3.60 11.38 21.06
C ASN A 310 -5.09 10.98 20.97
N ARG A 311 -5.94 11.50 21.88
CA ARG A 311 -7.38 11.19 21.96
C ARG A 311 -8.27 12.44 21.99
N ILE A 312 -7.78 13.53 21.40
CA ILE A 312 -8.44 14.84 21.38
C ILE A 312 -9.72 14.76 20.52
N THR A 313 -10.84 15.30 21.01
CA THR A 313 -12.16 15.21 20.35
C THR A 313 -12.70 16.51 19.79
N GLU A 314 -12.30 17.65 20.37
CA GLU A 314 -12.75 18.99 19.98
C GLU A 314 -11.57 19.99 20.06
N ILE A 315 -11.57 21.00 19.19
CA ILE A 315 -10.67 22.16 19.27
C ILE A 315 -11.50 23.43 19.51
N ARG A 316 -11.20 24.17 20.58
CA ARG A 316 -11.98 25.34 21.02
C ARG A 316 -11.41 26.66 20.49
N ALA A 317 -12.25 27.68 20.52
CA ALA A 317 -11.88 29.05 20.15
C ALA A 317 -10.68 29.60 20.93
N ASP A 318 -10.53 29.21 22.19
CA ASP A 318 -9.47 29.66 23.10
C ASP A 318 -8.21 28.78 23.04
N THR A 319 -8.24 27.58 22.42
CA THR A 319 -7.12 26.63 22.45
C THR A 319 -5.83 27.23 21.89
N PHE A 320 -5.83 27.68 20.63
CA PHE A 320 -4.65 28.21 19.93
C PHE A 320 -4.69 29.74 19.76
N GLN A 321 -5.50 30.44 20.57
CA GLN A 321 -5.72 31.87 20.43
C GLN A 321 -4.44 32.67 20.70
N GLN A 322 -4.19 33.69 19.88
CA GLN A 322 -3.04 34.62 19.96
C GLN A 322 -1.63 34.01 19.76
N LEU A 323 -1.50 32.76 19.32
CA LEU A 323 -0.21 32.16 18.96
C LEU A 323 0.34 32.70 17.63
N MET A 324 0.79 33.96 17.63
CA MET A 324 1.27 34.68 16.45
C MET A 324 2.59 34.13 15.88
N ALA A 325 3.38 33.40 16.67
CA ALA A 325 4.64 32.79 16.26
C ALA A 325 4.47 31.40 15.60
N LEU A 326 3.30 30.75 15.74
CA LEU A 326 3.11 29.35 15.39
C LEU A 326 3.21 29.12 13.88
N ARG A 327 4.11 28.21 13.49
CA ARG A 327 4.45 27.85 12.10
C ARG A 327 3.99 26.44 11.73
N SER A 328 4.02 25.52 12.69
CA SER A 328 3.69 24.10 12.51
C SER A 328 2.73 23.61 13.60
N LEU A 329 1.66 22.91 13.21
CA LEU A 329 0.70 22.28 14.11
C LEU A 329 0.35 20.88 13.58
N ASP A 330 0.74 19.85 14.32
CA ASP A 330 0.34 18.45 14.06
C ASP A 330 -0.70 17.99 15.09
N LEU A 331 -1.88 17.64 14.58
CA LEU A 331 -3.03 17.11 15.31
C LEU A 331 -3.49 15.77 14.69
N SER A 332 -2.63 15.11 13.92
CA SER A 332 -2.95 13.85 13.23
C SER A 332 -3.23 12.69 14.19
N TRP A 333 -3.90 11.65 13.70
CA TRP A 333 -4.24 10.43 14.43
C TRP A 333 -4.95 10.67 15.78
N ASN A 334 -5.83 11.67 15.82
CA ASN A 334 -6.67 12.00 16.96
C ASN A 334 -8.14 11.58 16.67
N LYS A 335 -9.10 12.12 17.42
CA LYS A 335 -10.54 11.86 17.26
C LYS A 335 -11.33 13.15 17.05
N ILE A 336 -10.69 14.17 16.48
CA ILE A 336 -11.28 15.51 16.36
C ILE A 336 -12.45 15.44 15.39
N ALA A 337 -13.65 15.72 15.89
CA ALA A 337 -14.88 15.77 15.10
C ALA A 337 -15.29 17.22 14.78
N GLU A 338 -14.99 18.16 15.69
CA GLU A 338 -15.35 19.57 15.57
C GLU A 338 -14.14 20.48 15.88
N ILE A 339 -13.98 21.53 15.07
CA ILE A 339 -13.02 22.62 15.27
C ILE A 339 -13.83 23.92 15.22
N HIS A 340 -13.77 24.73 16.27
CA HIS A 340 -14.49 26.01 16.33
C HIS A 340 -14.01 26.98 15.24
N LEU A 341 -14.93 27.75 14.64
CA LEU A 341 -14.68 28.63 13.50
C LEU A 341 -13.49 29.60 13.69
N ASP A 342 -13.38 30.18 14.89
CA ASP A 342 -12.31 31.14 15.23
C ASP A 342 -11.02 30.49 15.77
N ALA A 343 -10.95 29.17 15.95
CA ALA A 343 -9.83 28.50 16.65
C ALA A 343 -8.47 28.73 15.98
N PHE A 344 -8.44 28.94 14.66
CA PHE A 344 -7.23 29.23 13.89
C PHE A 344 -7.12 30.70 13.43
N ALA A 345 -8.12 31.55 13.71
CA ALA A 345 -8.23 32.89 13.14
C ALA A 345 -7.07 33.85 13.50
N SER A 346 -6.36 33.58 14.61
CA SER A 346 -5.17 34.34 15.02
C SER A 346 -3.83 33.79 14.50
N LEU A 347 -3.79 32.63 13.84
CA LEU A 347 -2.56 31.90 13.51
C LEU A 347 -1.85 32.43 12.25
N ARG A 348 -1.51 33.73 12.23
CA ARG A 348 -1.01 34.47 11.05
C ARG A 348 0.29 33.93 10.44
N SER A 349 1.08 33.18 11.21
CA SER A 349 2.36 32.61 10.78
C SER A 349 2.29 31.12 10.42
N LEU A 350 1.10 30.50 10.46
CA LEU A 350 0.96 29.06 10.28
C LEU A 350 1.25 28.66 8.83
N THR A 351 2.19 27.74 8.65
CA THR A 351 2.66 27.26 7.34
C THR A 351 2.40 25.77 7.13
N LYS A 352 2.39 24.97 8.20
CA LYS A 352 2.11 23.53 8.17
C LYS A 352 0.95 23.21 9.12
N LEU A 353 -0.06 22.50 8.63
CA LEU A 353 -1.17 21.97 9.43
C LEU A 353 -1.44 20.51 9.04
N ASP A 354 -1.29 19.60 10.01
CA ASP A 354 -1.66 18.19 9.85
C ASP A 354 -2.87 17.84 10.73
N LEU A 355 -3.92 17.32 10.10
CA LEU A 355 -5.16 16.85 10.69
C LEU A 355 -5.51 15.43 10.18
N THR A 356 -4.54 14.71 9.63
CA THR A 356 -4.66 13.38 9.02
C THR A 356 -5.22 12.35 10.00
N PHE A 357 -6.10 11.46 9.54
CA PHE A 357 -6.82 10.45 10.34
C PHE A 357 -7.54 11.01 11.58
N ASN A 358 -8.34 12.06 11.39
CA ASN A 358 -9.34 12.55 12.35
C ASN A 358 -10.78 12.21 11.88
N GLN A 359 -11.79 12.83 12.49
CA GLN A 359 -13.21 12.59 12.23
C GLN A 359 -13.93 13.85 11.70
N LEU A 360 -13.18 14.75 11.05
CA LEU A 360 -13.67 16.06 10.60
C LEU A 360 -14.70 15.93 9.48
N SER A 361 -15.73 16.78 9.55
CA SER A 361 -16.76 16.97 8.52
C SER A 361 -16.59 18.26 7.71
N SER A 362 -15.94 19.28 8.30
CA SER A 362 -15.63 20.59 7.69
C SER A 362 -14.32 21.14 8.28
N LEU A 363 -13.72 22.15 7.63
CA LEU A 363 -12.51 22.84 8.09
C LEU A 363 -12.75 24.36 8.13
N PRO A 364 -12.47 25.05 9.25
CA PRO A 364 -12.57 26.51 9.29
C PRO A 364 -11.42 27.16 8.52
N LEU A 365 -11.76 28.01 7.55
CA LEU A 365 -10.79 28.69 6.67
C LEU A 365 -10.14 29.93 7.31
N SER A 366 -10.75 30.48 8.38
CA SER A 366 -10.29 31.69 9.07
C SER A 366 -8.86 31.55 9.58
N GLY A 367 -7.94 32.36 9.03
CA GLY A 367 -6.53 32.39 9.39
C GLY A 367 -5.62 31.43 8.59
N LEU A 368 -6.18 30.46 7.86
CA LEU A 368 -5.39 29.40 7.21
C LEU A 368 -4.83 29.78 5.81
N SER A 369 -5.10 30.98 5.29
CA SER A 369 -4.58 31.44 3.99
C SER A 369 -3.05 31.61 3.93
N GLY A 370 -2.35 31.43 5.07
CA GLY A 370 -0.89 31.39 5.17
C GLY A 370 -0.26 30.03 4.82
N LEU A 371 -1.04 28.95 4.81
CA LEU A 371 -0.53 27.58 4.71
C LEU A 371 0.24 27.29 3.41
N THR A 372 1.32 26.53 3.56
CA THR A 372 2.10 25.92 2.47
C THR A 372 1.92 24.40 2.42
N HIS A 373 1.66 23.76 3.57
CA HIS A 373 1.35 22.33 3.70
C HIS A 373 0.05 22.16 4.48
N LEU A 374 -0.90 21.41 3.91
CA LEU A 374 -2.15 21.06 4.57
C LEU A 374 -2.43 19.56 4.37
N LYS A 375 -2.67 18.84 5.47
CA LYS A 375 -2.93 17.40 5.42
C LYS A 375 -4.23 17.06 6.14
N LEU A 376 -5.13 16.40 5.41
CA LEU A 376 -6.53 16.12 5.76
C LEU A 376 -6.92 14.66 5.46
N LYS A 377 -6.01 13.86 4.91
CA LYS A 377 -6.20 12.45 4.53
C LYS A 377 -6.88 11.63 5.63
N GLY A 378 -7.77 10.72 5.24
CA GLY A 378 -8.49 9.86 6.19
C GLY A 378 -9.70 10.48 6.91
N ASN A 379 -9.94 11.80 6.79
CA ASN A 379 -11.18 12.43 7.29
C ASN A 379 -12.36 12.11 6.36
N LEU A 380 -12.94 10.91 6.47
CA LEU A 380 -13.94 10.40 5.50
C LEU A 380 -15.27 11.17 5.44
N ALA A 381 -15.59 12.01 6.43
CA ALA A 381 -16.77 12.88 6.36
C ALA A 381 -16.50 14.20 5.60
N LEU A 382 -15.23 14.57 5.39
CA LEU A 382 -14.80 15.81 4.77
C LEU A 382 -14.90 15.73 3.24
N SER A 383 -16.13 15.86 2.73
CA SER A 383 -16.45 15.77 1.30
C SER A 383 -16.39 17.11 0.54
N GLU A 384 -16.04 18.21 1.20
CA GLU A 384 -15.99 19.54 0.61
C GLU A 384 -14.70 19.77 -0.20
N SER A 385 -14.80 20.54 -1.29
CA SER A 385 -13.67 20.89 -2.17
C SER A 385 -13.29 22.36 -1.98
N TYR A 386 -12.03 22.63 -1.64
CA TYR A 386 -11.50 23.99 -1.49
C TYR A 386 -10.91 24.51 -2.81
N SER A 387 -10.99 25.82 -3.04
CA SER A 387 -10.41 26.48 -4.22
C SER A 387 -8.98 26.95 -3.97
N GLU A 388 -8.25 27.26 -5.05
CA GLU A 388 -6.93 27.90 -5.00
C GLU A 388 -6.99 29.24 -4.23
N ASP A 389 -8.07 30.01 -4.38
CA ASP A 389 -8.30 31.27 -3.66
C ASP A 389 -8.31 31.13 -2.12
N SER A 390 -8.72 29.97 -1.60
CA SER A 390 -8.75 29.71 -0.16
C SER A 390 -7.36 29.49 0.43
N PHE A 391 -6.43 28.97 -0.37
CA PHE A 391 -5.08 28.58 0.06
C PHE A 391 -4.01 29.04 -0.95
N PRO A 392 -3.84 30.35 -1.18
CA PRO A 392 -3.04 30.89 -2.30
C PRO A 392 -1.52 30.71 -2.15
N LYS A 393 -1.04 30.12 -1.05
CA LYS A 393 0.37 29.82 -0.78
C LYS A 393 0.69 28.32 -0.72
N LEU A 394 -0.30 27.47 -0.97
CA LEU A 394 -0.19 26.03 -0.81
C LEU A 394 0.81 25.43 -1.82
N ARG A 395 1.56 24.43 -1.36
CA ARG A 395 2.51 23.64 -2.17
C ARG A 395 2.24 22.15 -2.07
N VAL A 396 1.90 21.67 -0.87
CA VAL A 396 1.60 20.25 -0.59
C VAL A 396 0.22 20.13 0.03
N LEU A 397 -0.58 19.20 -0.51
CA LEU A 397 -1.94 18.92 -0.06
C LEU A 397 -2.18 17.39 0.02
N GLU A 398 -2.60 16.89 1.18
CA GLU A 398 -3.11 15.51 1.31
C GLU A 398 -4.62 15.54 1.61
N MET A 399 -5.46 15.09 0.68
CA MET A 399 -6.92 15.05 0.82
C MET A 399 -7.44 13.64 1.16
N PRO A 400 -8.65 13.52 1.74
CA PRO A 400 -9.36 12.24 1.84
C PRO A 400 -9.65 11.59 0.48
N TYR A 401 -10.01 12.38 -0.55
CA TYR A 401 -10.45 11.90 -1.86
C TYR A 401 -9.71 12.59 -3.02
N ALA A 402 -9.35 11.83 -4.06
CA ALA A 402 -8.64 12.35 -5.23
C ALA A 402 -9.44 13.45 -5.96
N TYR A 403 -10.77 13.39 -5.94
CA TYR A 403 -11.65 14.41 -6.51
C TYR A 403 -11.42 15.83 -5.96
N GLN A 404 -10.93 15.95 -4.72
CA GLN A 404 -10.63 17.25 -4.11
C GLN A 404 -9.36 17.88 -4.69
N CYS A 405 -8.40 17.07 -5.17
CA CYS A 405 -7.22 17.54 -5.88
C CYS A 405 -7.50 18.12 -7.28
N CYS A 406 -8.66 17.81 -7.87
CA CYS A 406 -9.08 18.36 -9.17
C CYS A 406 -9.14 19.90 -9.18
N ALA A 407 -9.36 20.54 -8.03
CA ALA A 407 -9.45 21.99 -7.91
C ALA A 407 -8.10 22.72 -8.06
N TYR A 408 -6.98 22.01 -7.89
CA TYR A 408 -5.61 22.57 -7.84
C TYR A 408 -4.79 22.26 -9.11
N GLY A 409 -5.48 22.03 -10.23
CA GLY A 409 -4.85 21.94 -11.56
C GLY A 409 -3.97 20.71 -11.84
N SER A 410 -3.78 19.78 -10.89
CA SER A 410 -2.84 18.65 -11.02
C SER A 410 -3.03 17.77 -12.26
N CYS A 411 -4.22 17.77 -12.88
CA CYS A 411 -4.50 17.07 -14.14
C CYS A 411 -3.84 17.69 -15.39
N LYS A 412 -3.46 18.97 -15.38
CA LYS A 412 -2.96 19.66 -16.59
C LYS A 412 -1.50 19.35 -16.94
N ASN A 413 -0.69 18.87 -15.99
CA ASN A 413 0.74 18.64 -16.23
C ASN A 413 1.00 17.27 -16.87
N ASN A 414 0.39 16.19 -16.37
CA ASN A 414 0.64 14.83 -16.88
C ASN A 414 0.27 14.67 -18.37
N TYR A 415 -0.82 15.29 -18.83
CA TYR A 415 -1.24 15.25 -20.25
C TYR A 415 -0.38 16.10 -21.20
N LYS A 416 0.55 16.92 -20.71
CA LYS A 416 1.53 17.60 -21.58
C LYS A 416 2.81 16.78 -21.76
N GLN A 417 3.18 15.96 -20.78
CA GLN A 417 4.45 15.23 -20.80
C GLN A 417 4.41 13.98 -21.70
N SER A 418 3.22 13.48 -22.05
CA SER A 418 3.04 12.43 -23.06
C SER A 418 3.23 12.90 -24.51
N ASN A 419 3.14 14.21 -24.78
CA ASN A 419 3.06 14.75 -26.15
C ASN A 419 4.34 15.49 -26.57
N LEU A 420 5.47 15.26 -25.87
CA LEU A 420 6.75 15.91 -26.12
C LEU A 420 7.85 14.95 -26.63
N TRP A 421 7.50 13.70 -26.97
CA TRP A 421 8.44 12.66 -27.43
C TRP A 421 8.30 12.27 -28.92
N ASP A 422 7.31 12.81 -29.63
CA ASP A 422 7.00 12.48 -31.04
C ASP A 422 7.22 13.67 -32.03
N ALA A 423 8.15 14.59 -31.74
CA ALA A 423 8.26 15.86 -32.47
C ALA A 423 9.68 16.37 -32.82
N GLU A 424 10.74 15.58 -32.66
CA GLU A 424 12.11 16.03 -32.99
C GLU A 424 12.99 14.90 -33.56
N ALA A 425 12.79 14.59 -34.85
CA ALA A 425 13.48 13.50 -35.54
C ALA A 425 13.76 13.79 -37.04
N THR A 426 14.45 14.90 -37.34
CA THR A 426 15.07 15.13 -38.68
C THR A 426 16.17 16.19 -38.61
N LEU A 427 17.39 15.82 -39.03
CA LEU A 427 18.52 16.69 -39.41
C LEU A 427 19.15 17.54 -38.28
N SER A 428 20.47 17.63 -38.12
CA SER A 428 21.59 16.95 -38.80
C SER A 428 22.86 17.00 -37.93
N ASP A 429 23.79 16.08 -38.21
CA ASP A 429 25.27 16.14 -38.17
C ASP A 429 25.94 17.44 -37.62
N ASP A 430 27.06 17.39 -36.87
CA ASP A 430 28.19 16.47 -37.09
C ASP A 430 29.14 16.23 -35.88
N GLU A 431 29.95 15.17 -36.03
CA GLU A 431 31.24 14.77 -35.38
C GLU A 431 31.48 14.62 -33.84
N ASP A 432 32.39 13.66 -33.59
CA ASP A 432 33.23 13.28 -32.43
C ASP A 432 32.66 12.78 -31.07
N VAL A 433 32.82 11.51 -30.60
CA VAL A 433 33.98 10.56 -30.49
C VAL A 433 34.78 10.80 -29.17
N GLN A 434 34.94 9.88 -28.20
CA GLN A 434 34.91 8.41 -28.21
C GLN A 434 34.88 7.78 -26.77
N LYS A 435 34.44 6.50 -26.65
CA LYS A 435 34.87 5.46 -25.65
C LYS A 435 34.65 5.68 -24.13
N ARG A 436 34.52 4.65 -23.27
CA ARG A 436 33.95 3.27 -23.34
C ARG A 436 34.02 2.62 -21.94
N THR A 437 32.98 1.87 -21.54
CA THR A 437 32.98 0.70 -20.60
C THR A 437 33.54 0.79 -19.16
N MET A 438 32.62 0.56 -18.21
CA MET A 438 32.69 -0.22 -16.94
C MET A 438 34.05 -0.73 -16.40
N GLY A 439 34.25 -0.56 -15.08
CA GLY A 439 35.23 -1.27 -14.23
C GLY A 439 34.67 -1.53 -12.82
N VAL A 440 35.13 -2.60 -12.15
CA VAL A 440 34.53 -3.20 -10.94
C VAL A 440 35.07 -2.60 -9.61
N PHE A 441 34.25 -2.63 -8.54
CA PHE A 441 34.55 -2.23 -7.15
C PHE A 441 35.69 -3.04 -6.48
N PRO A 442 36.28 -2.50 -5.39
CA PRO A 442 35.98 -3.07 -4.05
C PRO A 442 35.83 -2.04 -2.90
N VAL A 443 35.33 -2.51 -1.74
CA VAL A 443 35.06 -1.82 -0.45
C VAL A 443 35.55 -2.75 0.67
N PRO A 444 36.31 -2.30 1.72
CA PRO A 444 35.76 -1.95 3.06
C PRO A 444 36.70 -1.02 3.90
N PRO A 445 36.54 -0.82 5.25
CA PRO A 445 35.43 -1.10 6.19
C PRO A 445 34.96 0.10 7.06
N ASP A 446 33.89 -0.12 7.84
CA ASP A 446 33.45 0.50 9.13
C ASP A 446 33.44 2.04 9.30
N SER A 447 32.31 2.67 9.67
CA SER A 447 31.51 2.42 10.88
C SER A 447 30.09 3.04 10.81
N ASN A 448 29.19 2.68 11.74
CA ASN A 448 27.74 2.99 11.68
C ASN A 448 27.25 4.02 12.71
N PHE A 449 26.04 4.56 12.45
CA PHE A 449 25.17 5.38 13.31
C PHE A 449 25.63 6.81 13.65
N TYR A 450 24.93 7.79 13.09
CA TYR A 450 24.04 8.67 13.88
C TYR A 450 22.82 9.11 13.02
N LEU A 451 21.94 9.92 13.60
CA LEU A 451 20.57 10.17 13.11
C LEU A 451 20.50 11.02 11.82
N ASP A 452 19.53 10.70 10.98
CA ASP A 452 19.24 11.34 9.69
C ASP A 452 18.52 12.68 9.89
N MET A 453 19.22 13.80 9.62
CA MET A 453 18.77 15.16 9.96
C MET A 453 19.30 16.24 8.98
N ASP A 454 19.45 15.91 7.68
CA ASP A 454 19.88 16.87 6.65
C ASP A 454 18.97 16.82 5.40
N ASP A 455 17.95 17.69 5.34
CA ASP A 455 17.33 18.10 4.07
C ASP A 455 16.73 19.52 4.18
N PHE A 456 17.60 20.51 4.43
CA PHE A 456 17.19 21.92 4.63
C PHE A 456 18.14 22.96 4.00
N GLN A 457 18.80 22.64 2.90
CA GLN A 457 19.55 23.62 2.11
C GLN A 457 18.65 24.27 1.04
N PHE A 458 18.11 25.46 1.35
CA PHE A 458 17.46 26.33 0.37
C PHE A 458 18.51 27.06 -0.47
N ASP A 459 18.62 26.75 -1.76
CA ASP A 459 19.12 27.69 -2.76
C ASP A 459 17.97 28.59 -3.27
N VAL A 460 18.33 29.80 -3.70
CA VAL A 460 17.42 30.95 -3.87
C VAL A 460 17.53 31.56 -5.27
N ASP A 461 16.40 32.09 -5.75
CA ASP A 461 16.20 32.88 -6.98
C ASP A 461 16.43 32.18 -8.34
N ASP A 462 15.33 31.69 -8.93
CA ASP A 462 15.07 31.90 -10.37
C ASP A 462 13.58 32.23 -10.62
N PRO A 463 13.22 33.49 -10.93
CA PRO A 463 11.84 33.96 -10.86
C PRO A 463 11.07 33.85 -12.20
N LYS A 464 10.74 32.61 -12.67
CA LYS A 464 9.73 32.41 -13.74
C LYS A 464 9.17 31.00 -13.99
N LEU A 465 8.88 30.21 -12.96
CA LEU A 465 7.96 29.07 -13.10
C LEU A 465 7.03 28.97 -11.88
N HIS A 466 5.72 28.80 -12.10
CA HIS A 466 4.80 28.52 -11.00
C HIS A 466 5.04 27.09 -10.51
N PRO A 467 5.44 26.87 -9.23
CA PRO A 467 5.58 25.51 -8.71
C PRO A 467 4.21 24.85 -8.64
N SER A 468 4.04 23.73 -9.36
CA SER A 468 2.77 23.01 -9.40
C SER A 468 2.44 22.37 -8.06
N ILE A 469 1.23 22.58 -7.56
CA ILE A 469 0.78 22.08 -6.27
C ILE A 469 0.74 20.55 -6.27
N GLN A 470 1.49 19.93 -5.36
CA GLN A 470 1.51 18.49 -5.16
C GLN A 470 0.32 18.09 -4.28
N CYS A 471 -0.76 17.66 -4.93
CA CYS A 471 -1.95 17.14 -4.25
C CYS A 471 -2.03 15.62 -4.35
N THR A 472 -2.31 14.95 -3.22
CA THR A 472 -2.48 13.49 -3.15
C THR A 472 -3.77 13.12 -2.39
N PRO A 473 -4.40 11.96 -2.68
CA PRO A 473 -4.12 11.06 -3.80
C PRO A 473 -4.41 11.73 -5.15
N THR A 474 -3.61 11.43 -6.16
CA THR A 474 -3.72 12.08 -7.47
C THR A 474 -4.98 11.63 -8.23
N PRO A 475 -5.65 12.54 -8.98
CA PRO A 475 -6.68 12.15 -9.94
C PRO A 475 -6.11 11.25 -11.04
N GLY A 476 -6.95 10.40 -11.63
CA GLY A 476 -6.57 9.47 -12.69
C GLY A 476 -7.79 8.82 -13.35
N PRO A 477 -7.62 7.84 -14.26
CA PRO A 477 -8.73 7.30 -15.04
C PRO A 477 -9.86 6.68 -14.19
N PHE A 478 -9.53 6.11 -13.04
CA PHE A 478 -10.52 5.60 -12.10
C PHE A 478 -11.02 6.64 -11.08
N ASN A 479 -10.45 7.85 -11.03
CA ASN A 479 -10.89 8.98 -10.21
C ASN A 479 -10.90 10.28 -11.05
N PRO A 480 -11.77 10.41 -12.06
CA PRO A 480 -11.70 11.49 -13.05
C PRO A 480 -12.30 12.81 -12.54
N CYS A 481 -11.84 13.93 -13.09
CA CYS A 481 -12.28 15.26 -12.65
C CYS A 481 -13.52 15.79 -13.40
N GLU A 482 -13.50 15.78 -14.74
CA GLU A 482 -14.55 16.38 -15.56
C GLU A 482 -15.64 15.38 -15.97
N TYR A 483 -15.25 14.16 -16.39
CA TYR A 483 -16.11 13.19 -17.07
C TYR A 483 -15.92 11.79 -16.51
N LEU A 484 -17.00 11.05 -16.25
CA LEU A 484 -16.88 9.67 -15.77
C LEU A 484 -16.31 8.74 -16.86
N PHE A 485 -16.71 8.93 -18.12
CA PHE A 485 -16.27 8.07 -19.24
C PHE A 485 -15.11 8.62 -20.08
N GLU A 486 -14.76 9.91 -19.94
CA GLU A 486 -13.74 10.65 -20.71
C GLU A 486 -13.98 10.67 -22.24
N SER A 487 -13.98 9.51 -22.91
CA SER A 487 -14.06 9.36 -24.36
C SER A 487 -15.49 9.31 -24.90
N TRP A 488 -15.73 10.02 -26.00
CA TRP A 488 -16.97 9.92 -26.79
C TRP A 488 -17.18 8.52 -27.40
N ILE A 489 -16.11 7.77 -27.68
CA ILE A 489 -16.22 6.39 -28.19
C ILE A 489 -16.82 5.49 -27.11
N ILE A 490 -16.39 5.65 -25.85
CA ILE A 490 -16.93 4.91 -24.71
C ILE A 490 -18.40 5.30 -24.49
N ARG A 491 -18.73 6.60 -24.52
CA ARG A 491 -20.13 7.08 -24.41
C ARG A 491 -21.06 6.44 -25.44
N LEU A 492 -20.69 6.50 -26.72
CA LEU A 492 -21.51 5.96 -27.81
C LEU A 492 -21.59 4.43 -27.73
N GLY A 493 -20.49 3.76 -27.38
CA GLY A 493 -20.46 2.31 -27.15
C GLY A 493 -21.37 1.87 -26.00
N VAL A 494 -21.29 2.51 -24.83
CA VAL A 494 -22.15 2.20 -23.67
C VAL A 494 -23.62 2.47 -23.99
N TRP A 495 -23.97 3.61 -24.60
CA TRP A 495 -25.37 3.87 -24.98
C TRP A 495 -25.90 2.88 -26.03
N GLY A 496 -25.06 2.45 -26.98
CA GLY A 496 -25.40 1.38 -27.92
C GLY A 496 -25.62 0.03 -27.22
N ILE A 497 -24.74 -0.33 -26.28
CA ILE A 497 -24.86 -1.52 -25.42
C ILE A 497 -26.18 -1.50 -24.64
N VAL A 498 -26.50 -0.38 -23.98
CA VAL A 498 -27.73 -0.20 -23.19
C VAL A 498 -28.97 -0.36 -24.08
N LEU A 499 -28.99 0.27 -25.25
CA LEU A 499 -30.11 0.18 -26.19
C LEU A 499 -30.31 -1.26 -26.69
N ILE A 500 -29.25 -1.92 -27.16
CA ILE A 500 -29.32 -3.26 -27.72
C ILE A 500 -29.67 -4.29 -26.64
N SER A 501 -28.98 -4.27 -25.50
CA SER A 501 -29.25 -5.23 -24.41
C SER A 501 -30.67 -5.10 -23.85
N VAL A 502 -31.18 -3.89 -23.60
CA VAL A 502 -32.55 -3.71 -23.08
C VAL A 502 -33.60 -4.09 -24.11
N VAL A 503 -33.47 -3.64 -25.37
CA VAL A 503 -34.47 -3.91 -26.41
C VAL A 503 -34.46 -5.38 -26.86
N CYS A 504 -33.29 -5.93 -27.18
CA CYS A 504 -33.19 -7.29 -27.72
C CYS A 504 -33.51 -8.36 -26.66
N ASN A 505 -33.00 -8.24 -25.42
CA ASN A 505 -33.41 -9.18 -24.37
C ASN A 505 -34.88 -9.00 -23.97
N GLY A 506 -35.38 -7.75 -23.90
CA GLY A 506 -36.79 -7.48 -23.64
C GLY A 506 -37.74 -8.11 -24.66
N LEU A 507 -37.37 -8.09 -25.95
CA LEU A 507 -38.10 -8.80 -27.01
C LEU A 507 -38.06 -10.33 -26.85
N VAL A 508 -36.90 -10.89 -26.51
CA VAL A 508 -36.75 -12.35 -26.25
C VAL A 508 -37.64 -12.78 -25.08
N ILE A 509 -37.56 -12.08 -23.94
CA ILE A 509 -38.42 -12.29 -22.76
C ILE A 509 -39.90 -12.21 -23.16
N ALA A 510 -40.30 -11.17 -23.88
CA ALA A 510 -41.69 -10.99 -24.32
C ALA A 510 -42.18 -12.13 -25.24
N THR A 511 -41.36 -12.62 -26.18
CA THR A 511 -41.77 -13.75 -27.03
C THR A 511 -41.83 -15.08 -26.28
N ILE A 512 -40.90 -15.33 -25.35
CA ILE A 512 -40.86 -16.58 -24.58
C ILE A 512 -42.01 -16.67 -23.56
N PHE A 513 -42.32 -15.58 -22.85
CA PHE A 513 -43.29 -15.59 -21.75
C PHE A 513 -44.69 -15.07 -22.11
N ALA A 514 -44.87 -14.36 -23.23
CA ALA A 514 -46.19 -13.87 -23.68
C ALA A 514 -46.69 -14.50 -24.99
N SER A 515 -45.97 -15.48 -25.57
CA SER A 515 -46.56 -16.38 -26.56
C SER A 515 -47.38 -17.48 -25.87
N SER A 516 -48.44 -17.95 -26.51
CA SER A 516 -49.22 -19.11 -26.03
C SER A 516 -48.57 -20.46 -26.41
N SER A 517 -47.25 -20.48 -26.62
CA SER A 517 -46.49 -21.67 -27.01
C SER A 517 -46.16 -22.55 -25.79
N TYR A 518 -45.85 -23.84 -26.02
CA TYR A 518 -45.39 -24.72 -24.94
C TYR A 518 -44.01 -24.27 -24.43
N LEU A 519 -43.95 -23.87 -23.16
CA LEU A 519 -42.73 -23.41 -22.50
C LEU A 519 -41.82 -24.61 -22.17
N SER A 520 -40.96 -24.98 -23.12
CA SER A 520 -39.95 -26.02 -22.90
C SER A 520 -38.91 -25.59 -21.85
N PRO A 521 -38.23 -26.53 -21.17
CA PRO A 521 -37.19 -26.20 -20.20
C PRO A 521 -36.04 -25.35 -20.82
N VAL A 522 -35.75 -25.53 -22.10
CA VAL A 522 -34.74 -24.75 -22.83
C VAL A 522 -35.24 -23.33 -23.11
N LYS A 523 -36.48 -23.14 -23.58
CA LYS A 523 -37.08 -21.80 -23.71
C LYS A 523 -37.06 -21.05 -22.36
N PHE A 524 -37.38 -21.74 -21.26
CA PHE A 524 -37.35 -21.17 -19.91
C PHE A 524 -35.96 -20.66 -19.50
N VAL A 525 -34.89 -21.47 -19.66
CA VAL A 525 -33.53 -21.03 -19.31
C VAL A 525 -33.02 -19.90 -20.21
N ILE A 526 -33.33 -19.92 -21.52
CA ILE A 526 -33.02 -18.80 -22.43
C ILE A 526 -33.71 -17.50 -21.97
N GLY A 527 -34.96 -17.58 -21.50
CA GLY A 527 -35.67 -16.45 -20.92
C GLY A 527 -35.02 -15.89 -19.65
N LEU A 528 -34.40 -16.75 -18.82
CA LEU A 528 -33.65 -16.32 -17.63
C LEU A 528 -32.29 -15.68 -17.99
N ILE A 529 -31.57 -16.24 -18.97
CA ILE A 529 -30.33 -15.64 -19.52
C ILE A 529 -30.63 -14.24 -20.08
N ALA A 530 -31.73 -14.09 -20.82
CA ALA A 530 -32.18 -12.78 -21.31
C ALA A 530 -32.52 -11.82 -20.16
N GLY A 531 -33.14 -12.30 -19.08
CA GLY A 531 -33.37 -11.52 -17.86
C GLY A 531 -32.09 -10.99 -17.22
N ALA A 532 -31.08 -11.85 -17.04
CA ALA A 532 -29.78 -11.44 -16.51
C ALA A 532 -29.06 -10.43 -17.43
N ASN A 533 -29.07 -10.68 -18.75
CA ASN A 533 -28.46 -9.77 -19.72
C ASN A 533 -29.19 -8.41 -19.79
N MET A 534 -30.50 -8.35 -19.57
CA MET A 534 -31.23 -7.10 -19.43
C MET A 534 -30.81 -6.31 -18.18
N LEU A 535 -30.54 -6.97 -17.06
CA LEU A 535 -29.99 -6.32 -15.86
C LEU A 535 -28.57 -5.76 -16.09
N THR A 536 -27.74 -6.47 -16.87
CA THR A 536 -26.42 -5.96 -17.31
C THR A 536 -26.54 -4.67 -18.13
N GLY A 537 -27.55 -4.60 -19.01
CA GLY A 537 -27.90 -3.38 -19.73
C GLY A 537 -28.35 -2.24 -18.81
N LEU A 538 -29.15 -2.55 -17.77
CA LEU A 538 -29.67 -1.55 -16.86
C LEU A 538 -28.59 -0.93 -15.96
N TYR A 539 -27.65 -1.69 -15.39
CA TYR A 539 -26.56 -1.09 -14.60
C TYR A 539 -25.65 -0.23 -15.50
N SER A 540 -25.35 -0.69 -16.72
CA SER A 540 -24.59 0.08 -17.71
C SER A 540 -25.30 1.40 -18.03
N GLY A 541 -26.64 1.38 -18.09
CA GLY A 541 -27.49 2.55 -18.20
C GLY A 541 -27.39 3.50 -17.02
N THR A 542 -27.30 3.00 -15.78
CA THR A 542 -27.12 3.88 -14.60
C THR A 542 -25.79 4.64 -14.66
N LEU A 543 -24.68 4.00 -15.06
CA LEU A 543 -23.39 4.67 -15.22
C LEU A 543 -23.43 5.72 -16.34
N ALA A 544 -24.10 5.42 -17.47
CA ALA A 544 -24.27 6.37 -18.57
C ALA A 544 -25.17 7.57 -18.22
N ILE A 545 -26.18 7.36 -17.37
CA ILE A 545 -27.01 8.45 -16.81
C ILE A 545 -26.19 9.31 -15.86
N VAL A 546 -25.31 8.72 -15.03
CA VAL A 546 -24.42 9.48 -14.14
C VAL A 546 -23.42 10.33 -14.92
N ASP A 547 -22.74 9.80 -15.94
CA ASP A 547 -21.84 10.58 -16.82
C ASP A 547 -22.58 11.76 -17.49
N ALA A 548 -23.83 11.55 -17.93
CA ALA A 548 -24.65 12.59 -18.53
C ALA A 548 -25.13 13.65 -17.51
N MET A 549 -25.51 13.25 -16.28
CA MET A 549 -25.96 14.17 -15.22
C MET A 549 -24.82 14.99 -14.60
N THR A 550 -23.59 14.48 -14.62
CA THR A 550 -22.40 15.10 -13.99
C THR A 550 -21.41 15.66 -15.02
N PHE A 551 -21.81 15.76 -16.28
CA PHE A 551 -20.97 16.11 -17.43
C PHE A 551 -20.18 17.41 -17.22
N GLY A 552 -18.85 17.31 -17.21
CA GLY A 552 -17.93 18.44 -17.01
C GLY A 552 -17.68 18.81 -15.54
N GLN A 553 -18.36 18.19 -14.58
CA GLN A 553 -18.26 18.48 -13.15
C GLN A 553 -18.34 17.20 -12.29
N PHE A 554 -17.72 16.10 -12.72
CA PHE A 554 -17.75 14.82 -11.98
C PHE A 554 -17.16 14.96 -10.56
N ALA A 555 -16.01 15.63 -10.40
CA ALA A 555 -15.31 15.76 -9.12
C ALA A 555 -16.19 16.25 -7.95
N LYS A 556 -17.08 17.21 -8.22
CA LYS A 556 -18.02 17.79 -7.22
C LYS A 556 -19.08 16.80 -6.72
N HIS A 557 -19.27 15.70 -7.44
CA HIS A 557 -20.30 14.70 -7.21
C HIS A 557 -19.72 13.29 -6.93
N GLY A 558 -18.49 13.00 -7.36
CA GLY A 558 -17.84 11.68 -7.25
C GLY A 558 -17.87 11.08 -5.86
N VAL A 559 -17.44 11.83 -4.83
CA VAL A 559 -17.46 11.40 -3.42
C VAL A 559 -18.88 10.97 -3.00
N LYS A 560 -19.91 11.77 -3.36
CA LYS A 560 -21.31 11.50 -3.00
C LYS A 560 -21.91 10.33 -3.79
N TRP A 561 -21.42 10.07 -5.00
CA TRP A 561 -21.78 8.91 -5.80
C TRP A 561 -21.20 7.64 -5.19
N GLU A 562 -19.88 7.57 -5.00
CA GLU A 562 -19.14 6.42 -4.46
C GLU A 562 -19.64 5.98 -3.07
N THR A 563 -19.73 6.91 -2.11
CA THR A 563 -20.18 6.58 -0.76
C THR A 563 -21.68 6.24 -0.71
N GLY A 564 -22.43 6.68 -1.73
CA GLY A 564 -23.88 6.69 -1.77
C GLY A 564 -24.55 5.35 -2.09
N LEU A 565 -25.85 5.25 -1.78
CA LEU A 565 -26.65 4.06 -2.06
C LEU A 565 -26.75 3.73 -3.56
N GLY A 566 -26.71 4.74 -4.43
CA GLY A 566 -26.74 4.56 -5.89
C GLY A 566 -25.61 3.66 -6.39
N CYS A 567 -24.37 3.96 -5.99
CA CYS A 567 -23.22 3.17 -6.39
C CYS A 567 -23.27 1.74 -5.82
N ARG A 568 -23.66 1.57 -4.56
CA ARG A 568 -23.83 0.24 -3.94
C ARG A 568 -24.89 -0.62 -4.65
N ILE A 569 -25.99 -0.01 -5.10
CA ILE A 569 -27.03 -0.70 -5.88
C ILE A 569 -26.51 -1.05 -7.28
N THR A 570 -25.81 -0.13 -7.96
CA THR A 570 -25.20 -0.39 -9.28
C THR A 570 -24.18 -1.54 -9.22
N GLY A 571 -23.31 -1.56 -8.21
CA GLY A 571 -22.36 -2.64 -7.97
C GLY A 571 -23.04 -3.98 -7.69
N PHE A 572 -24.06 -3.99 -6.81
CA PHE A 572 -24.86 -5.19 -6.52
C PHE A 572 -25.52 -5.75 -7.78
N VAL A 573 -26.19 -4.90 -8.58
CA VAL A 573 -26.86 -5.33 -9.82
C VAL A 573 -25.84 -5.86 -10.83
N SER A 574 -24.66 -5.25 -10.94
CA SER A 574 -23.61 -5.71 -11.85
C SER A 574 -23.07 -7.10 -11.50
N VAL A 575 -22.77 -7.36 -10.22
CA VAL A 575 -22.31 -8.70 -9.79
C VAL A 575 -23.45 -9.71 -9.91
N PHE A 576 -24.67 -9.34 -9.50
CA PHE A 576 -25.82 -10.23 -9.63
C PHE A 576 -26.10 -10.62 -11.09
N SER A 577 -25.97 -9.69 -12.03
CA SER A 577 -26.26 -9.95 -13.45
C SER A 577 -25.15 -10.69 -14.17
N SER A 578 -23.86 -10.50 -13.81
CA SER A 578 -22.75 -11.29 -14.36
C SER A 578 -22.86 -12.76 -13.93
N GLU A 579 -22.92 -13.01 -12.62
CA GLU A 579 -22.87 -14.36 -12.07
C GLU A 579 -24.13 -15.16 -12.45
N ALA A 580 -25.30 -14.51 -12.47
CA ALA A 580 -26.54 -15.16 -12.90
C ALA A 580 -26.50 -15.55 -14.39
N SER A 581 -25.97 -14.69 -15.27
CA SER A 581 -25.90 -15.00 -16.71
C SER A 581 -24.97 -16.19 -16.97
N ILE A 582 -23.82 -16.25 -16.30
CA ILE A 582 -22.84 -17.34 -16.45
C ILE A 582 -23.38 -18.65 -15.84
N LEU A 583 -23.97 -18.61 -14.65
CA LEU A 583 -24.58 -19.80 -14.02
C LEU A 583 -25.79 -20.33 -14.82
N PHE A 584 -26.62 -19.47 -15.41
CA PHE A 584 -27.69 -19.91 -16.30
C PHE A 584 -27.17 -20.47 -17.63
N LEU A 585 -26.06 -19.95 -18.16
CA LEU A 585 -25.39 -20.52 -19.34
C LEU A 585 -24.82 -21.92 -19.05
N THR A 586 -24.22 -22.11 -17.88
CA THR A 586 -23.79 -23.45 -17.40
C THR A 586 -24.98 -24.39 -17.24
N LEU A 587 -26.09 -23.92 -16.66
CA LEU A 587 -27.32 -24.72 -16.55
C LEU A 587 -27.88 -25.10 -17.94
N ALA A 588 -27.83 -24.21 -18.93
CA ALA A 588 -28.25 -24.51 -20.30
C ALA A 588 -27.38 -25.61 -20.94
N ALA A 589 -26.05 -25.50 -20.84
CA ALA A 589 -25.12 -26.50 -21.38
C ALA A 589 -25.31 -27.89 -20.73
N VAL A 590 -25.41 -27.93 -19.40
CA VAL A 590 -25.70 -29.15 -18.62
C VAL A 590 -27.05 -29.74 -19.02
N GLN A 591 -28.11 -28.92 -19.09
CA GLN A 591 -29.47 -29.35 -19.45
C GLN A 591 -29.53 -29.96 -20.86
N CYS A 592 -28.84 -29.37 -21.85
CA CYS A 592 -28.76 -29.93 -23.20
C CYS A 592 -28.01 -31.27 -23.22
N SER A 593 -26.85 -31.36 -22.54
CA SER A 593 -26.05 -32.59 -22.46
C SER A 593 -26.79 -33.74 -21.75
N ILE A 594 -27.50 -33.44 -20.66
CA ILE A 594 -28.35 -34.41 -19.95
C ILE A 594 -29.56 -34.81 -20.80
N SER A 595 -30.23 -33.88 -21.48
CA SER A 595 -31.41 -34.20 -22.30
C SER A 595 -31.09 -35.20 -23.40
N VAL A 596 -29.99 -34.99 -24.15
CA VAL A 596 -29.54 -35.96 -25.17
C VAL A 596 -29.13 -37.29 -24.54
N SER A 597 -28.42 -37.27 -23.40
CA SER A 597 -28.02 -38.49 -22.67
C SER A 597 -29.23 -39.32 -22.20
N CYS A 598 -30.24 -38.69 -21.61
CA CYS A 598 -31.42 -39.35 -21.05
C CYS A 598 -32.40 -39.82 -22.14
N VAL A 599 -32.53 -39.10 -23.25
CA VAL A 599 -33.32 -39.57 -24.41
C VAL A 599 -32.67 -40.83 -25.00
N ARG A 600 -31.33 -40.84 -25.18
CA ARG A 600 -30.60 -42.03 -25.68
C ARG A 600 -30.66 -43.23 -24.72
N ALA A 601 -30.65 -43.00 -23.39
CA ALA A 601 -30.57 -44.08 -22.40
C ALA A 601 -31.93 -44.59 -21.87
N TYR A 602 -32.95 -43.74 -21.79
CA TYR A 602 -34.23 -44.04 -21.10
C TYR A 602 -35.49 -43.57 -21.85
N GLY A 603 -35.35 -42.95 -23.04
CA GLY A 603 -36.49 -42.51 -23.85
C GLY A 603 -37.36 -41.41 -23.22
N LYS A 604 -36.86 -40.72 -22.19
CA LYS A 604 -37.58 -39.64 -21.47
C LYS A 604 -36.66 -38.45 -21.22
N SER A 605 -37.21 -37.25 -21.40
CA SER A 605 -36.54 -35.98 -21.09
C SER A 605 -36.56 -35.68 -19.58
N PRO A 606 -35.58 -34.91 -19.06
CA PRO A 606 -35.55 -34.48 -17.66
C PRO A 606 -36.76 -33.61 -17.30
N SER A 607 -37.25 -33.73 -16.06
CA SER A 607 -38.48 -33.07 -15.62
C SER A 607 -38.32 -31.54 -15.50
N PHE A 608 -39.33 -30.80 -15.95
CA PHE A 608 -39.32 -29.32 -15.90
C PHE A 608 -39.16 -28.77 -14.47
N SER A 609 -39.69 -29.48 -13.46
CA SER A 609 -39.52 -29.14 -12.05
C SER A 609 -38.05 -29.19 -11.60
N SER A 610 -37.25 -30.14 -12.09
CA SER A 610 -35.83 -30.23 -11.78
C SER A 610 -35.07 -29.00 -12.28
N VAL A 611 -35.34 -28.58 -13.51
CA VAL A 611 -34.72 -27.38 -14.12
C VAL A 611 -35.10 -26.10 -13.38
N LYS A 612 -36.34 -26.00 -12.87
CA LYS A 612 -36.77 -24.88 -12.01
C LYS A 612 -36.03 -24.84 -10.68
N ILE A 613 -35.81 -25.99 -10.03
CA ILE A 613 -35.05 -26.08 -8.78
C ILE A 613 -33.58 -25.68 -9.01
N ALA A 614 -32.96 -26.18 -10.08
CA ALA A 614 -31.60 -25.82 -10.46
C ALA A 614 -31.46 -24.31 -10.76
N ALA A 615 -32.38 -23.73 -11.55
CA ALA A 615 -32.39 -22.29 -11.83
C ALA A 615 -32.60 -21.44 -10.57
N SER A 616 -33.42 -21.90 -9.62
CA SER A 616 -33.58 -21.25 -8.32
C SER A 616 -32.28 -21.27 -7.51
N CYS A 617 -31.53 -22.38 -7.55
CA CYS A 617 -30.21 -22.48 -6.91
C CYS A 617 -29.20 -21.48 -7.53
N CYS A 618 -29.15 -21.38 -8.87
CA CYS A 618 -28.32 -20.39 -9.56
C CYS A 618 -28.62 -18.95 -9.11
N MET A 619 -29.90 -18.59 -8.96
CA MET A 619 -30.29 -17.26 -8.46
C MET A 619 -29.86 -17.02 -7.01
N VAL A 620 -30.01 -18.00 -6.12
CA VAL A 620 -29.58 -17.89 -4.71
C VAL A 620 -28.06 -17.74 -4.60
N LEU A 621 -27.28 -18.49 -5.39
CA LEU A 621 -25.82 -18.36 -5.45
C LEU A 621 -25.38 -16.98 -5.96
N SER A 622 -26.00 -16.51 -7.05
CA SER A 622 -25.71 -15.18 -7.63
C SER A 622 -26.05 -14.04 -6.66
N PHE A 623 -27.18 -14.16 -5.96
CA PHE A 623 -27.59 -13.20 -4.94
C PHE A 623 -26.62 -13.20 -3.75
N GLY A 624 -26.19 -14.38 -3.29
CA GLY A 624 -25.18 -14.51 -2.23
C GLY A 624 -23.85 -13.86 -2.61
N ALA A 625 -23.36 -14.12 -3.83
CA ALA A 625 -22.14 -13.51 -4.36
C ALA A 625 -22.22 -11.97 -4.41
N ALA A 626 -23.32 -11.43 -4.92
CA ALA A 626 -23.54 -9.97 -4.98
C ALA A 626 -23.75 -9.31 -3.60
N ALA A 627 -24.28 -10.05 -2.61
CA ALA A 627 -24.56 -9.53 -1.27
C ALA A 627 -23.33 -9.44 -0.36
N LEU A 628 -22.31 -10.31 -0.54
CA LEU A 628 -21.09 -10.32 0.30
C LEU A 628 -20.40 -8.93 0.42
N PRO A 629 -20.20 -8.18 -0.67
CA PRO A 629 -19.77 -6.77 -0.66
C PRO A 629 -20.50 -5.83 0.31
N LEU A 630 -21.81 -6.04 0.53
CA LEU A 630 -22.62 -5.19 1.41
C LEU A 630 -22.33 -5.44 2.91
N PHE A 631 -21.69 -6.56 3.23
CA PHE A 631 -21.24 -6.93 4.58
C PHE A 631 -19.71 -6.75 4.76
N SER A 632 -19.13 -5.77 4.06
CA SER A 632 -17.70 -5.41 4.08
C SER A 632 -16.72 -6.49 3.56
N VAL A 633 -17.22 -7.49 2.83
CA VAL A 633 -16.39 -8.50 2.14
C VAL A 633 -16.26 -8.11 0.67
N GLY A 634 -15.39 -7.14 0.40
CA GLY A 634 -15.18 -6.54 -0.94
C GLY A 634 -16.02 -5.29 -1.15
N GLU A 635 -15.52 -4.14 -0.72
CA GLU A 635 -16.33 -2.91 -0.58
C GLU A 635 -16.77 -2.31 -1.94
N PHE A 636 -18.09 -2.18 -2.16
CA PHE A 636 -18.63 -1.35 -3.24
C PHE A 636 -18.44 0.14 -2.91
N GLY A 637 -17.98 0.93 -3.88
CA GLY A 637 -17.70 2.36 -3.70
C GLY A 637 -16.22 2.72 -3.56
N THR A 638 -15.29 1.79 -3.84
CA THR A 638 -13.84 2.04 -3.98
C THR A 638 -13.46 2.64 -5.34
N SER A 639 -14.43 2.82 -6.24
CA SER A 639 -14.28 3.34 -7.59
C SER A 639 -15.65 3.85 -8.07
N PRO A 640 -15.73 4.92 -8.90
CA PRO A 640 -16.99 5.48 -9.37
C PRO A 640 -17.70 4.60 -10.41
N LEU A 641 -17.01 3.57 -10.92
CA LEU A 641 -17.65 2.51 -11.73
C LEU A 641 -18.46 1.53 -10.89
N CYS A 642 -18.32 1.57 -9.55
CA CYS A 642 -19.04 0.74 -8.58
C CYS A 642 -18.78 -0.78 -8.67
N LEU A 643 -17.92 -1.20 -9.59
CA LEU A 643 -17.41 -2.56 -9.71
C LEU A 643 -16.41 -2.84 -8.57
N PRO A 644 -16.38 -4.06 -8.01
CA PRO A 644 -15.28 -4.47 -7.14
C PRO A 644 -14.00 -4.53 -7.99
N SER A 645 -13.04 -3.63 -7.70
CA SER A 645 -11.84 -3.42 -8.52
C SER A 645 -10.56 -3.72 -7.73
N PRO A 646 -9.57 -4.43 -8.29
CA PRO A 646 -8.28 -4.69 -7.64
C PRO A 646 -7.36 -3.47 -7.76
N ILE A 647 -7.70 -2.39 -7.05
CA ILE A 647 -6.79 -1.26 -6.84
C ILE A 647 -5.70 -1.72 -5.85
N PRO A 648 -4.39 -1.51 -6.12
CA PRO A 648 -3.30 -2.14 -5.36
C PRO A 648 -3.23 -1.79 -3.87
N ASP A 649 -3.80 -0.66 -3.44
CA ASP A 649 -3.88 -0.25 -2.03
C ASP A 649 -5.06 -0.90 -1.24
N GLY A 650 -5.75 -1.86 -1.85
CA GLY A 650 -6.97 -2.47 -1.32
C GLY A 650 -6.76 -3.43 -0.13
N LYS A 651 -7.76 -3.49 0.76
CA LYS A 651 -7.83 -4.49 1.84
C LYS A 651 -7.76 -5.92 1.28
N PRO A 652 -7.05 -6.86 1.93
CA PRO A 652 -6.87 -8.22 1.40
C PRO A 652 -8.18 -9.02 1.25
N SER A 653 -9.24 -8.65 1.98
CA SER A 653 -10.59 -9.22 1.79
C SER A 653 -11.19 -8.91 0.41
N THR A 654 -10.96 -7.71 -0.14
CA THR A 654 -11.44 -7.31 -1.47
C THR A 654 -10.70 -8.09 -2.57
N LEU A 655 -9.38 -8.28 -2.41
CA LEU A 655 -8.58 -9.10 -3.32
C LEU A 655 -9.05 -10.56 -3.33
N GLY A 656 -9.25 -11.15 -2.14
CA GLY A 656 -9.74 -12.52 -1.99
C GLY A 656 -11.13 -12.74 -2.59
N PHE A 657 -12.05 -11.78 -2.43
CA PHE A 657 -13.38 -11.82 -3.06
C PHE A 657 -13.30 -11.82 -4.59
N MET A 658 -12.46 -10.96 -5.18
CA MET A 658 -12.28 -10.91 -6.64
C MET A 658 -11.67 -12.19 -7.21
N VAL A 659 -10.66 -12.75 -6.54
CA VAL A 659 -10.08 -14.05 -6.94
C VAL A 659 -11.13 -15.17 -6.86
N ALA A 660 -11.99 -15.18 -5.83
CA ALA A 660 -13.06 -16.16 -5.70
C ALA A 660 -14.11 -16.08 -6.85
N LEU A 661 -14.54 -14.87 -7.22
CA LEU A 661 -15.44 -14.66 -8.38
C LEU A 661 -14.81 -15.16 -9.69
N ILE A 662 -13.54 -14.81 -9.94
CA ILE A 662 -12.84 -15.21 -11.16
C ILE A 662 -12.68 -16.74 -11.23
N MET A 663 -12.32 -17.40 -10.12
CA MET A 663 -12.21 -18.85 -10.05
C MET A 663 -13.56 -19.57 -10.22
N MET A 664 -14.65 -19.03 -9.67
CA MET A 664 -16.00 -19.57 -9.84
C MET A 664 -16.46 -19.48 -11.30
N ASN A 665 -16.19 -18.34 -11.97
CA ASN A 665 -16.47 -18.18 -13.39
C ASN A 665 -15.62 -19.10 -14.27
N ILE A 666 -14.31 -19.22 -14.02
CA ILE A 666 -13.44 -20.18 -14.73
C ILE A 666 -13.96 -21.61 -14.60
N LEU A 667 -14.37 -22.03 -13.39
CA LEU A 667 -14.99 -23.33 -13.17
C LEU A 667 -16.29 -23.52 -13.99
N CYS A 668 -17.14 -22.49 -14.06
CA CYS A 668 -18.35 -22.50 -14.89
C CYS A 668 -18.01 -22.67 -16.39
N PHE A 669 -17.01 -21.97 -16.91
CA PHE A 669 -16.56 -22.10 -18.30
C PHE A 669 -15.93 -23.48 -18.60
N LEU A 670 -15.22 -24.08 -17.64
CA LEU A 670 -14.73 -25.46 -17.78
C LEU A 670 -15.88 -26.48 -17.83
N VAL A 671 -16.91 -26.32 -16.99
CA VAL A 671 -18.11 -27.18 -17.02
C VAL A 671 -18.90 -27.00 -18.32
N ILE A 672 -19.09 -25.75 -18.80
CA ILE A 672 -19.70 -25.45 -20.10
C ILE A 672 -18.92 -26.15 -21.21
N THR A 673 -17.59 -25.98 -21.25
CA THR A 673 -16.73 -26.54 -22.31
C THR A 673 -16.77 -28.06 -22.30
N GLY A 674 -16.60 -28.72 -21.14
CA GLY A 674 -16.65 -30.18 -21.04
C GLY A 674 -18.01 -30.79 -21.39
N THR A 675 -19.11 -30.18 -20.94
CA THR A 675 -20.46 -30.66 -21.26
C THR A 675 -20.83 -30.44 -22.73
N TYR A 676 -20.36 -29.33 -23.32
CA TYR A 676 -20.48 -29.04 -24.75
C TYR A 676 -19.65 -29.99 -25.62
N THR A 677 -18.37 -30.24 -25.28
CA THR A 677 -17.51 -31.20 -25.99
C THR A 677 -18.15 -32.60 -25.98
N LYS A 678 -18.66 -33.05 -24.83
CA LYS A 678 -19.42 -34.30 -24.73
C LYS A 678 -20.64 -34.30 -25.68
N LEU A 679 -21.46 -33.25 -25.62
CA LEU A 679 -22.66 -33.10 -26.47
C LEU A 679 -22.32 -33.19 -27.97
N TYR A 680 -21.25 -32.51 -28.41
CA TYR A 680 -20.78 -32.56 -29.79
C TYR A 680 -20.29 -33.97 -30.19
N CYS A 681 -19.49 -34.62 -29.34
CA CYS A 681 -19.04 -36.00 -29.54
C CYS A 681 -20.20 -37.02 -29.52
N ASP A 682 -21.29 -36.75 -28.82
CA ASP A 682 -22.49 -37.59 -28.79
C ASP A 682 -23.38 -37.41 -30.02
N LEU A 683 -23.48 -36.19 -30.58
CA LEU A 683 -24.15 -35.93 -31.87
C LEU A 683 -23.40 -36.58 -33.04
N MET A 684 -22.06 -36.49 -33.07
CA MET A 684 -21.23 -37.12 -34.11
C MET A 684 -21.29 -38.67 -34.13
N LYS A 685 -22.03 -39.30 -33.19
CA LYS A 685 -22.17 -40.75 -33.03
C LYS A 685 -23.60 -41.28 -33.28
N GLY A 686 -24.50 -40.51 -33.88
CA GLY A 686 -25.84 -41.00 -34.18
C GLY A 686 -26.60 -40.21 -35.23
N GLU A 687 -27.28 -40.93 -36.12
CA GLU A 687 -28.26 -40.37 -37.04
C GLU A 687 -29.54 -39.99 -36.25
N PHE A 688 -29.96 -38.72 -36.35
CA PHE A 688 -31.13 -38.18 -35.63
C PHE A 688 -32.02 -37.38 -36.58
N ASP A 689 -32.98 -38.05 -37.21
CA ASP A 689 -33.92 -37.45 -38.18
C ASP A 689 -35.16 -36.77 -37.55
N SER A 690 -35.29 -36.76 -36.22
CA SER A 690 -36.42 -36.10 -35.56
C SER A 690 -36.23 -34.57 -35.50
N ILE A 691 -36.71 -33.90 -36.54
CA ILE A 691 -36.77 -32.44 -36.68
C ILE A 691 -37.48 -31.80 -35.47
N TRP A 692 -36.71 -31.20 -34.56
CA TRP A 692 -37.05 -30.04 -33.70
C TRP A 692 -35.80 -29.60 -32.91
N ASP A 693 -35.12 -30.53 -32.23
CA ASP A 693 -34.04 -30.21 -31.28
C ASP A 693 -32.69 -29.83 -31.93
N CYS A 694 -32.36 -30.38 -33.11
CA CYS A 694 -31.04 -30.20 -33.71
C CYS A 694 -30.71 -28.73 -34.07
N ALA A 695 -31.73 -27.92 -34.42
CA ALA A 695 -31.57 -26.48 -34.64
C ALA A 695 -31.31 -25.73 -33.32
N MET A 696 -32.01 -26.09 -32.24
CA MET A 696 -31.78 -25.52 -30.91
C MET A 696 -30.41 -25.89 -30.33
N ILE A 697 -29.96 -27.13 -30.52
CA ILE A 697 -28.62 -27.57 -30.11
C ILE A 697 -27.54 -26.78 -30.87
N LYS A 698 -27.65 -26.62 -32.20
CA LYS A 698 -26.75 -25.78 -32.99
C LYS A 698 -26.79 -24.30 -32.57
N HIS A 699 -27.94 -23.79 -32.13
CA HIS A 699 -28.04 -22.42 -31.66
C HIS A 699 -27.39 -22.22 -30.27
N VAL A 700 -27.65 -23.12 -29.31
CA VAL A 700 -26.99 -23.12 -28.00
C VAL A 700 -25.48 -23.30 -28.13
N ALA A 701 -25.02 -24.11 -29.11
CA ALA A 701 -23.61 -24.24 -29.46
C ALA A 701 -22.97 -22.90 -29.86
N TRP A 702 -23.58 -22.16 -30.80
CA TRP A 702 -23.10 -20.83 -31.20
C TRP A 702 -23.12 -19.84 -30.04
N LEU A 703 -24.16 -19.84 -29.21
CA LEU A 703 -24.25 -18.97 -28.04
C LEU A 703 -23.14 -19.27 -27.03
N ILE A 704 -22.90 -20.55 -26.70
CA ILE A 704 -21.78 -20.99 -25.85
C ILE A 704 -20.43 -20.54 -26.43
N PHE A 705 -20.19 -20.77 -27.72
CA PHE A 705 -18.95 -20.43 -28.41
C PHE A 705 -18.68 -18.92 -28.39
N THR A 706 -19.69 -18.09 -28.69
CA THR A 706 -19.57 -16.63 -28.64
C THR A 706 -19.32 -16.11 -27.22
N ASN A 707 -19.99 -16.63 -26.18
CA ASN A 707 -19.70 -16.22 -24.80
C ASN A 707 -18.26 -16.57 -24.39
N CYS A 708 -17.78 -17.76 -24.77
CA CYS A 708 -16.41 -18.19 -24.47
C CYS A 708 -15.37 -17.26 -25.12
N ILE A 709 -15.54 -16.94 -26.42
CA ILE A 709 -14.65 -16.02 -27.14
C ILE A 709 -14.65 -14.60 -26.54
N LEU A 710 -15.81 -14.10 -26.10
CA LEU A 710 -15.92 -12.76 -25.52
C LEU A 710 -15.37 -12.68 -24.09
N TYR A 711 -15.49 -13.75 -23.30
CA TYR A 711 -15.06 -13.77 -21.90
C TYR A 711 -13.57 -14.07 -21.73
N CYS A 712 -12.97 -14.88 -22.60
CA CYS A 712 -11.54 -15.23 -22.53
C CYS A 712 -10.60 -14.00 -22.47
N PRO A 713 -10.74 -12.95 -23.30
CA PRO A 713 -9.94 -11.73 -23.19
C PRO A 713 -10.13 -11.02 -21.86
N VAL A 714 -11.36 -10.91 -21.35
CA VAL A 714 -11.66 -10.25 -20.06
C VAL A 714 -11.00 -11.01 -18.92
N ALA A 715 -11.22 -12.33 -18.84
CA ALA A 715 -10.63 -13.17 -17.81
C ALA A 715 -9.09 -13.13 -17.85
N PHE A 716 -8.48 -13.18 -19.03
CA PHE A 716 -7.04 -13.06 -19.20
C PHE A 716 -6.52 -11.70 -18.71
N LEU A 717 -7.09 -10.59 -19.16
CA LEU A 717 -6.63 -9.25 -18.84
C LEU A 717 -6.82 -8.91 -17.35
N THR A 718 -7.92 -9.33 -16.73
CA THR A 718 -8.13 -9.19 -15.27
C THR A 718 -7.15 -10.05 -14.47
N PHE A 719 -6.87 -11.29 -14.89
CA PHE A 719 -5.92 -12.17 -14.20
C PHE A 719 -4.46 -11.71 -14.36
N SER A 720 -4.07 -11.23 -15.56
CA SER A 720 -2.76 -10.63 -15.80
C SER A 720 -2.54 -9.34 -15.02
N SER A 721 -3.58 -8.52 -14.82
CA SER A 721 -3.54 -7.34 -13.96
C SER A 721 -3.39 -7.73 -12.48
N LEU A 722 -4.16 -8.72 -12.00
CA LEU A 722 -4.06 -9.25 -10.63
C LEU A 722 -2.68 -9.84 -10.27
N LEU A 723 -2.00 -10.45 -11.24
CA LEU A 723 -0.64 -10.99 -11.09
C LEU A 723 0.46 -9.99 -11.50
N ASN A 724 0.08 -8.76 -11.88
CA ASN A 724 0.99 -7.70 -12.35
C ASN A 724 1.95 -8.13 -13.48
N LEU A 725 1.49 -9.04 -14.36
CA LEU A 725 2.30 -9.68 -15.40
C LEU A 725 2.54 -8.80 -16.63
N PHE A 726 1.69 -7.79 -16.84
CA PHE A 726 1.80 -6.82 -17.93
C PHE A 726 1.38 -5.44 -17.44
N LEU A 727 2.13 -4.40 -17.83
CA LEU A 727 1.81 -2.99 -17.61
C LEU A 727 0.66 -2.55 -18.54
N ILE A 728 -0.56 -3.00 -18.24
CA ILE A 728 -1.80 -2.56 -18.90
C ILE A 728 -2.18 -1.20 -18.31
N SER A 729 -2.34 -0.18 -19.17
CA SER A 729 -2.66 1.18 -18.69
C SER A 729 -4.10 1.26 -18.14
N PRO A 730 -4.36 2.05 -17.07
CA PRO A 730 -5.66 2.06 -16.40
C PRO A 730 -6.84 2.48 -17.30
N GLU A 731 -6.59 3.29 -18.33
CA GLU A 731 -7.54 3.70 -19.37
C GLU A 731 -8.04 2.51 -20.20
N VAL A 732 -7.15 1.55 -20.48
CA VAL A 732 -7.49 0.32 -21.20
C VAL A 732 -8.33 -0.59 -20.31
N ILE A 733 -7.99 -0.72 -19.02
CA ILE A 733 -8.78 -1.49 -18.04
C ILE A 733 -10.20 -0.89 -17.93
N LYS A 734 -10.30 0.44 -17.78
CA LYS A 734 -11.57 1.18 -17.77
C LYS A 734 -12.41 0.92 -19.03
N SER A 735 -11.76 0.91 -20.20
CA SER A 735 -12.41 0.62 -21.49
C SER A 735 -12.92 -0.83 -21.58
N ILE A 736 -12.15 -1.81 -21.08
CA ILE A 736 -12.55 -3.22 -21.04
C ILE A 736 -13.79 -3.41 -20.14
N LEU A 737 -13.79 -2.82 -18.95
CA LEU A 737 -14.89 -2.92 -17.99
C LEU A 737 -16.19 -2.26 -18.50
N LEU A 738 -16.08 -1.16 -19.27
CA LEU A 738 -17.26 -0.43 -19.78
C LEU A 738 -17.79 -0.95 -21.12
N LEU A 739 -16.95 -1.52 -21.99
CA LEU A 739 -17.35 -1.93 -23.34
C LEU A 739 -17.30 -3.44 -23.60
N VAL A 740 -16.30 -4.14 -23.06
CA VAL A 740 -16.09 -5.57 -23.38
C VAL A 740 -16.87 -6.46 -22.41
N LEU A 741 -16.81 -6.18 -21.11
CA LEU A 741 -17.54 -6.94 -20.08
C LEU A 741 -19.07 -6.96 -20.31
N PRO A 742 -19.76 -5.88 -20.73
CA PRO A 742 -21.19 -5.93 -21.03
C PRO A 742 -21.55 -6.49 -22.42
N LEU A 743 -20.58 -6.66 -23.32
CA LEU A 743 -20.83 -7.00 -24.73
C LEU A 743 -21.59 -8.31 -24.96
N PRO A 744 -21.38 -9.41 -24.18
CA PRO A 744 -22.17 -10.63 -24.31
C PRO A 744 -23.67 -10.40 -24.12
N ALA A 745 -24.07 -9.48 -23.24
CA ALA A 745 -25.48 -9.16 -23.00
C ALA A 745 -26.19 -8.56 -24.23
N CYS A 746 -25.43 -8.02 -25.18
CA CYS A 746 -25.92 -7.49 -26.45
C CYS A 746 -25.91 -8.55 -27.57
N LEU A 747 -24.81 -9.32 -27.67
CA LEU A 747 -24.62 -10.28 -28.75
C LEU A 747 -25.46 -11.55 -28.57
N ASN A 748 -25.65 -12.02 -27.34
CA ASN A 748 -26.47 -13.20 -27.03
C ASN A 748 -27.91 -13.13 -27.58
N PRO A 749 -28.72 -12.09 -27.29
CA PRO A 749 -30.05 -11.97 -27.86
C PRO A 749 -30.02 -11.68 -29.37
N LEU A 750 -29.04 -10.92 -29.88
CA LEU A 750 -28.94 -10.67 -31.33
C LEU A 750 -28.73 -11.97 -32.13
N LEU A 751 -27.87 -12.87 -31.65
CA LEU A 751 -27.70 -14.19 -32.25
C LEU A 751 -29.01 -15.00 -32.22
N TYR A 752 -29.77 -14.94 -31.13
CA TYR A 752 -31.08 -15.59 -31.03
C TYR A 752 -32.10 -15.00 -32.01
N LEU A 753 -32.19 -13.67 -32.12
CA LEU A 753 -33.12 -12.97 -33.01
C LEU A 753 -32.81 -13.21 -34.51
N LEU A 754 -31.53 -13.33 -34.88
CA LEU A 754 -31.09 -13.48 -36.26
C LEU A 754 -31.08 -14.94 -36.74
N PHE A 755 -30.54 -15.87 -35.94
CA PHE A 755 -30.26 -17.24 -36.36
C PHE A 755 -31.26 -18.29 -35.88
N ASN A 756 -32.22 -17.95 -35.02
CA ASN A 756 -33.30 -18.86 -34.65
C ASN A 756 -34.48 -18.75 -35.66
N PRO A 757 -34.77 -19.78 -36.49
CA PRO A 757 -35.92 -19.74 -37.39
C PRO A 757 -37.25 -19.63 -36.62
N HIS A 758 -37.35 -20.31 -35.48
CA HIS A 758 -38.58 -20.36 -34.67
C HIS A 758 -38.89 -19.05 -33.94
N PHE A 759 -37.93 -18.14 -33.76
CA PHE A 759 -38.23 -16.80 -33.23
C PHE A 759 -39.16 -16.04 -34.19
N LYS A 760 -38.99 -16.21 -35.51
CA LYS A 760 -39.86 -15.58 -36.52
C LYS A 760 -41.29 -16.15 -36.46
N GLU A 761 -41.43 -17.41 -36.08
CA GLU A 761 -42.71 -18.10 -35.89
C GLU A 761 -43.40 -17.67 -34.59
N ASP A 762 -42.70 -17.68 -33.44
CA ASP A 762 -43.24 -17.18 -32.16
C ASP A 762 -43.64 -15.69 -32.27
N LEU A 763 -42.82 -14.86 -32.93
CA LEU A 763 -43.12 -13.44 -33.18
C LEU A 763 -44.33 -13.27 -34.12
N ARG A 764 -44.46 -14.13 -35.14
CA ARG A 764 -45.62 -14.16 -36.03
C ARG A 764 -46.89 -14.54 -35.28
N MET A 765 -46.86 -15.57 -34.44
CA MET A 765 -47.97 -15.97 -33.58
C MET A 765 -48.37 -14.87 -32.60
N LEU A 766 -47.40 -14.14 -32.03
CA LEU A 766 -47.66 -13.02 -31.11
C LEU A 766 -48.25 -11.80 -31.85
N ARG A 767 -47.83 -11.56 -33.10
CA ARG A 767 -48.44 -10.58 -34.02
C ARG A 767 -49.86 -10.97 -34.41
N GLU A 768 -50.10 -12.23 -34.76
CA GLU A 768 -51.41 -12.76 -35.16
C GLU A 768 -52.39 -12.81 -33.98
N TYR A 769 -51.95 -13.16 -32.76
CA TYR A 769 -52.73 -13.04 -31.53
C TYR A 769 -53.12 -11.58 -31.23
N LYS A 770 -52.18 -10.62 -31.37
CA LYS A 770 -52.49 -9.19 -31.28
C LYS A 770 -53.48 -8.74 -32.37
N TRP A 771 -53.39 -9.30 -33.57
CA TRP A 771 -54.31 -9.03 -34.68
C TRP A 771 -55.72 -9.57 -34.39
N GLN A 772 -55.86 -10.83 -33.99
CA GLN A 772 -57.13 -11.44 -33.59
C GLN A 772 -57.77 -10.70 -32.39
N LYS A 773 -56.97 -10.26 -31.41
CA LYS A 773 -57.47 -9.45 -30.29
C LYS A 773 -57.98 -8.08 -30.77
N ARG A 774 -57.32 -7.46 -31.76
CA ARG A 774 -57.75 -6.20 -32.41
C ARG A 774 -58.97 -6.40 -33.31
N CYS A 775 -59.14 -7.56 -33.94
CA CYS A 775 -60.34 -7.91 -34.71
C CYS A 775 -61.54 -8.23 -33.79
N ARG A 776 -61.38 -9.00 -32.71
CA ARG A 776 -62.43 -9.16 -31.68
C ARG A 776 -62.86 -7.82 -31.09
N SER A 777 -61.92 -6.88 -30.90
CA SER A 777 -62.20 -5.50 -30.49
C SER A 777 -62.97 -4.66 -31.53
N LYS A 778 -63.04 -5.08 -32.81
CA LYS A 778 -63.93 -4.49 -33.83
C LYS A 778 -65.26 -5.24 -33.95
N GLN A 779 -65.25 -6.57 -33.78
CA GLN A 779 -66.46 -7.39 -33.84
C GLN A 779 -67.44 -7.07 -32.69
N GLY A 780 -66.93 -6.71 -31.51
CA GLY A 780 -67.72 -6.38 -30.31
C GLY A 780 -68.53 -5.08 -30.35
N SER A 781 -68.83 -4.54 -31.54
CA SER A 781 -69.57 -3.29 -31.74
C SER A 781 -70.84 -3.44 -32.59
N ILE A 782 -71.09 -4.62 -33.18
CA ILE A 782 -72.26 -4.90 -34.04
C ILE A 782 -72.77 -6.32 -33.75
N ASN A 783 -74.09 -6.44 -33.58
CA ASN A 783 -74.92 -7.64 -33.28
C ASN A 783 -75.08 -8.05 -31.80
N SER A 784 -76.09 -7.42 -31.18
CA SER A 784 -76.86 -7.97 -30.06
C SER A 784 -78.37 -7.83 -30.34
N LEU A 785 -79.03 -8.85 -30.88
CA LEU A 785 -80.50 -9.05 -30.93
C LEU A 785 -80.84 -10.26 -31.84
N THR A 786 -81.47 -11.32 -31.28
CA THR A 786 -82.34 -12.32 -31.96
C THR A 786 -81.79 -13.13 -33.18
N SER A 787 -82.40 -14.23 -33.65
CA SER A 787 -83.06 -15.38 -32.98
C SER A 787 -83.06 -16.56 -33.97
N GLU A 788 -82.88 -17.80 -33.46
CA GLU A 788 -83.29 -19.08 -34.07
C GLU A 788 -82.78 -19.51 -35.48
N ASP A 789 -83.15 -20.76 -35.81
CA ASP A 789 -83.08 -21.51 -37.08
C ASP A 789 -81.75 -21.79 -37.83
N MET A 790 -81.31 -23.05 -37.65
CA MET A 790 -81.19 -24.10 -38.68
C MET A 790 -80.32 -23.95 -39.96
N ASP A 791 -79.61 -25.06 -40.21
CA ASP A 791 -79.25 -25.67 -41.51
C ASP A 791 -78.03 -25.15 -42.34
N LYS A 792 -77.11 -26.12 -42.54
CA LYS A 792 -76.35 -26.44 -43.77
C LYS A 792 -75.24 -25.53 -44.37
N GLN A 793 -74.15 -26.26 -44.68
CA GLN A 793 -73.33 -26.25 -45.90
C GLN A 793 -72.21 -25.21 -46.12
N SER A 794 -71.03 -25.80 -46.37
CA SER A 794 -70.13 -25.52 -47.51
C SER A 794 -69.50 -24.12 -47.65
N CYS A 795 -68.23 -24.04 -47.25
CA CYS A 795 -67.25 -23.17 -47.91
C CYS A 795 -65.92 -23.94 -48.06
N ASP A 796 -65.79 -24.64 -49.18
CA ASP A 796 -64.51 -25.08 -49.74
C ASP A 796 -64.54 -24.84 -51.26
N SER A 797 -63.38 -24.79 -51.90
CA SER A 797 -63.17 -24.53 -53.33
C SER A 797 -63.60 -23.14 -53.85
N THR A 798 -62.64 -22.22 -53.90
CA THR A 798 -62.13 -21.78 -55.21
C THR A 798 -60.65 -21.51 -55.08
N LEU A 799 -59.84 -22.25 -55.83
CA LEU A 799 -58.38 -22.14 -55.85
C LEU A 799 -57.96 -21.71 -57.27
N ALA A 800 -56.91 -20.88 -57.34
CA ALA A 800 -55.97 -20.70 -58.45
C ALA A 800 -56.03 -19.39 -59.28
N LEU A 801 -54.82 -19.10 -59.78
CA LEU A 801 -54.41 -18.27 -60.93
C LEU A 801 -54.06 -16.78 -60.74
N MET A 802 -52.77 -16.54 -61.02
CA MET A 802 -52.18 -15.40 -61.76
C MET A 802 -52.25 -14.01 -61.11
N THR A 803 -51.14 -13.47 -60.57
CA THR A 803 -50.01 -12.82 -61.30
C THR A 803 -50.44 -11.64 -62.17
N PHE A 804 -49.89 -10.45 -61.88
CA PHE A 804 -48.71 -9.96 -62.61
C PHE A 804 -47.96 -8.91 -61.77
N ALA A 805 -46.86 -8.38 -62.30
CA ALA A 805 -46.05 -7.32 -61.69
C ALA A 805 -46.34 -5.97 -62.33
N ASP A 806 -45.87 -4.88 -61.70
CA ASP A 806 -45.69 -3.57 -62.33
C ASP A 806 -44.21 -3.17 -62.29
N ASN A 807 -43.76 -2.46 -63.33
CA ASN A 807 -42.37 -2.07 -63.57
C ASN A 807 -42.20 -0.55 -63.61
N GLU A 808 -41.14 -0.04 -62.98
CA GLU A 808 -40.47 1.22 -63.31
C GLU A 808 -38.95 1.03 -63.02
N ILE A 809 -37.97 1.56 -63.78
CA ILE A 809 -37.99 2.30 -65.06
C ILE A 809 -36.59 2.18 -65.75
N ILE A 810 -36.58 2.03 -67.09
CA ILE A 810 -35.57 2.46 -68.11
C ILE A 810 -34.05 2.48 -67.77
N LEU A 811 -33.21 1.71 -68.52
CA LEU A 811 -32.36 2.21 -69.65
C LEU A 811 -31.58 1.07 -70.36
N ASP A 812 -31.11 1.33 -71.59
CA ASP A 812 -30.41 0.40 -72.51
C ASP A 812 -28.95 0.02 -72.13
N SER A 813 -28.50 -1.18 -72.56
CA SER A 813 -27.48 -1.28 -73.63
C SER A 813 -27.24 -2.73 -74.15
N THR A 814 -27.49 -2.91 -75.44
CA THR A 814 -26.95 -3.86 -76.46
C THR A 814 -25.85 -4.91 -76.13
N ASP A 815 -25.96 -6.03 -76.86
CA ASP A 815 -24.92 -7.01 -77.29
C ASP A 815 -24.23 -7.91 -76.23
N GLY A 816 -23.84 -9.15 -76.56
CA GLY A 816 -24.05 -9.92 -77.80
C GLY A 816 -23.26 -11.26 -77.82
N LEU A 817 -23.80 -12.29 -78.50
CA LEU A 817 -23.30 -13.69 -78.58
C LEU A 817 -23.24 -14.46 -77.23
N GLY A 818 -23.44 -15.78 -77.17
CA GLY A 818 -23.79 -16.75 -78.21
C GLY A 818 -23.07 -18.10 -78.03
N VAL A 819 -23.58 -19.19 -78.63
CA VAL A 819 -22.98 -20.55 -78.71
C VAL A 819 -22.98 -21.35 -77.39
N LEU A 820 -23.53 -22.58 -77.28
CA LEU A 820 -24.47 -23.39 -78.10
C LEU A 820 -25.25 -24.28 -77.10
N ALA A 821 -26.59 -24.41 -77.13
CA ALA A 821 -27.39 -25.46 -77.80
C ALA A 821 -26.94 -26.93 -77.58
N SER A 822 -27.79 -27.96 -77.48
CA SER A 822 -29.27 -28.07 -77.62
C SER A 822 -29.83 -29.19 -76.70
N HIS A 823 -31.05 -29.19 -76.15
CA HIS A 823 -32.41 -29.00 -76.71
C HIS A 823 -33.00 -30.21 -77.46
N ARG A 824 -33.69 -31.12 -76.74
CA ARG A 824 -34.96 -31.83 -77.06
C ARG A 824 -35.23 -32.96 -76.02
N LYS A 825 -36.42 -33.54 -75.84
CA LYS A 825 -37.84 -33.09 -75.82
C LYS A 825 -38.70 -34.34 -75.53
N MET A 826 -39.76 -34.24 -74.72
CA MET A 826 -40.82 -35.27 -74.53
C MET A 826 -40.39 -36.63 -73.92
N MET A 827 -41.27 -37.58 -73.55
CA MET A 827 -42.59 -37.57 -72.86
C MET A 827 -43.14 -39.03 -72.83
N GLU A 828 -43.73 -39.46 -71.70
CA GLU A 828 -44.65 -40.63 -71.52
C GLU A 828 -44.15 -42.11 -71.60
N ALA A 829 -44.80 -42.95 -70.76
CA ALA A 829 -44.95 -44.43 -70.72
C ALA A 829 -43.71 -45.36 -70.89
N TYR A 830 -43.33 -46.20 -69.90
CA TYR A 830 -44.00 -47.39 -69.27
C TYR A 830 -44.19 -48.60 -70.22
N PRO A 831 -44.12 -49.88 -69.75
CA PRO A 831 -43.73 -50.43 -68.43
C PRO A 831 -42.46 -51.36 -68.52
N PHE A 832 -42.03 -52.13 -67.51
CA PHE A 832 -42.53 -53.49 -67.16
C PHE A 832 -41.96 -54.03 -65.83
N SER A 833 -42.63 -55.05 -65.29
CA SER A 833 -42.26 -55.95 -64.17
C SER A 833 -42.94 -57.32 -64.45
N PRO A 834 -42.79 -58.42 -63.67
CA PRO A 834 -42.07 -58.65 -62.39
C PRO A 834 -41.18 -59.93 -62.43
N VAL A 835 -41.17 -60.76 -61.36
CA VAL A 835 -40.56 -62.12 -61.21
C VAL A 835 -39.02 -62.12 -60.99
N THR A 836 -38.40 -62.33 -59.79
CA THR A 836 -38.44 -63.37 -58.71
C THR A 836 -37.66 -64.67 -59.01
N LEU A 837 -36.87 -65.33 -58.13
CA LEU A 837 -36.18 -65.02 -56.84
C LEU A 837 -35.34 -66.28 -56.40
N ILE A 838 -34.77 -66.28 -55.18
CA ILE A 838 -34.24 -67.41 -54.36
C ILE A 838 -32.85 -68.04 -54.76
N PRO A 839 -32.17 -68.96 -54.00
CA PRO A 839 -30.87 -68.63 -53.36
C PRO A 839 -29.75 -69.74 -53.46
N CYS A 840 -28.65 -69.61 -52.68
CA CYS A 840 -27.88 -70.66 -51.93
C CYS A 840 -26.44 -70.19 -51.58
N GLN A 841 -25.63 -70.79 -50.69
CA GLN A 841 -25.83 -71.43 -49.36
C GLN A 841 -24.45 -71.59 -48.64
N GLN A 842 -24.41 -72.05 -47.39
CA GLN A 842 -23.17 -72.44 -46.67
C GLN A 842 -22.80 -73.93 -46.90
N ARG A 843 -21.51 -74.33 -46.79
CA ARG A 843 -20.97 -75.17 -45.66
C ARG A 843 -19.56 -75.81 -45.84
N LYS A 844 -18.83 -75.82 -44.71
CA LYS A 844 -17.94 -76.85 -44.11
C LYS A 844 -16.76 -77.48 -44.88
N GLY A 845 -15.58 -77.39 -44.23
CA GLY A 845 -14.65 -78.50 -43.98
C GLY A 845 -14.33 -78.60 -42.47
N ASN A 846 -13.88 -79.76 -41.96
CA ASN A 846 -13.51 -79.97 -40.54
C ASN A 846 -11.97 -80.10 -40.39
N GLY A 847 -11.38 -79.74 -39.23
CA GLY A 847 -9.95 -79.96 -38.99
C GLY A 847 -9.39 -79.54 -37.62
N LYS A 848 -9.70 -80.34 -36.58
CA LYS A 848 -8.90 -80.69 -35.38
C LYS A 848 -7.79 -79.77 -34.78
N ASP A 849 -7.87 -79.70 -33.44
CA ASP A 849 -6.81 -79.81 -32.41
C ASP A 849 -5.72 -78.71 -32.18
N GLU A 850 -5.69 -78.28 -30.92
CA GLU A 850 -4.51 -78.08 -30.03
C GLU A 850 -3.42 -76.99 -30.23
N ASN A 851 -3.32 -76.16 -29.18
CA ASN A 851 -2.11 -75.83 -28.38
C ASN A 851 -0.95 -74.95 -28.91
N TYR A 852 -0.31 -74.28 -27.94
CA TYR A 852 1.12 -73.92 -27.77
C TYR A 852 2.03 -73.81 -29.04
N SER A 853 2.87 -72.77 -29.22
CA SER A 853 3.54 -71.93 -28.21
C SER A 853 4.24 -70.69 -28.81
N THR A 854 5.05 -70.03 -27.97
CA THR A 854 5.79 -68.77 -28.13
C THR A 854 7.01 -68.78 -29.07
N ARG A 855 7.37 -67.54 -29.49
CA ARG A 855 8.74 -66.93 -29.56
C ARG A 855 9.59 -67.03 -30.84
N GLN A 856 10.27 -65.89 -31.10
CA GLN A 856 11.59 -65.72 -31.75
C GLN A 856 11.64 -65.92 -33.30
N SER A 857 12.49 -65.21 -34.09
CA SER A 857 13.43 -64.07 -33.85
C SER A 857 14.06 -63.55 -35.17
N PHE A 858 14.94 -62.52 -35.10
CA PHE A 858 15.81 -61.91 -36.16
C PHE A 858 15.10 -60.92 -37.13
N LEU A 859 15.56 -59.65 -37.27
CA LEU A 859 16.71 -59.06 -38.02
C LEU A 859 16.48 -59.06 -39.55
N THR A 860 16.88 -58.07 -40.36
CA THR A 860 17.89 -56.98 -40.26
C THR A 860 17.30 -55.57 -40.58
N ASP A 861 18.01 -54.43 -40.73
CA ASP A 861 18.93 -53.71 -39.81
C ASP A 861 18.74 -52.16 -39.96
N GLU A 862 19.65 -51.18 -40.21
CA GLU A 862 21.06 -51.08 -40.69
C GLU A 862 21.77 -49.85 -40.02
N GLU A 863 22.86 -49.29 -40.58
CA GLU A 863 23.86 -48.45 -39.85
C GLU A 863 23.81 -46.90 -40.02
N LEU A 864 24.27 -46.15 -38.99
CA LEU A 864 25.60 -45.45 -38.92
C LEU A 864 25.71 -44.64 -37.58
N LEU A 865 26.37 -45.12 -36.50
CA LEU A 865 27.79 -44.87 -36.11
C LEU A 865 28.14 -43.35 -35.91
N ILE A 866 28.73 -42.83 -34.81
CA ILE A 866 29.62 -43.36 -33.73
C ILE A 866 29.41 -42.59 -32.38
N THR A 867 29.77 -43.19 -31.23
CA THR A 867 29.87 -42.54 -29.89
C THR A 867 31.24 -42.77 -29.19
N SER A 868 31.67 -41.83 -28.32
CA SER A 868 32.60 -42.01 -27.15
C SER A 868 32.60 -40.67 -26.36
N GLU A 869 32.51 -40.54 -25.03
CA GLU A 869 33.26 -41.14 -23.88
C GLU A 869 34.75 -40.72 -23.82
N LYS A 870 35.38 -40.41 -22.67
CA LYS A 870 35.14 -40.90 -21.28
C LYS A 870 35.73 -39.97 -20.17
N THR A 871 35.19 -40.06 -18.94
CA THR A 871 35.76 -40.04 -17.54
C THR A 871 37.18 -39.47 -17.23
N GLU A 872 37.57 -38.98 -16.03
CA GLU A 872 37.05 -39.13 -14.63
C GLU A 872 37.68 -38.14 -13.59
N GLN A 873 37.17 -38.16 -12.32
CA GLN A 873 37.83 -37.76 -11.05
C GLN A 873 38.15 -36.25 -10.77
N ALA A 874 38.13 -35.70 -9.53
CA ALA A 874 37.63 -36.17 -8.22
C ALA A 874 37.54 -35.05 -7.12
N HIS A 875 36.85 -35.34 -6.00
CA HIS A 875 36.96 -34.75 -4.62
C HIS A 875 36.60 -33.26 -4.33
N ASN A 876 35.45 -33.01 -3.67
CA ASN A 876 35.33 -32.69 -2.21
C ASN A 876 34.07 -31.87 -1.80
N ASN A 877 33.35 -32.39 -0.79
CA ASN A 877 32.64 -31.73 0.34
C ASN A 877 31.64 -30.56 0.10
N ILE A 878 30.34 -30.67 0.49
CA ILE A 878 29.75 -30.62 1.86
C ILE A 878 29.80 -29.20 2.46
N GLN A 879 28.72 -28.57 2.97
CA GLN A 879 27.29 -28.93 3.12
C GLN A 879 26.45 -27.65 3.39
N ILE A 880 25.12 -27.73 3.24
CA ILE A 880 24.11 -27.37 4.27
C ILE A 880 22.73 -27.81 3.76
N SER A 881 21.89 -28.38 4.62
CA SER A 881 20.61 -29.01 4.25
C SER A 881 19.46 -28.52 5.13
N LEU A 882 18.29 -28.26 4.51
CA LEU A 882 17.02 -28.06 5.20
C LEU A 882 16.56 -29.36 5.92
N TYR A 883 15.70 -29.23 6.95
CA TYR A 883 14.48 -30.04 7.18
C TYR A 883 13.68 -29.53 8.43
N PRO A 884 12.42 -29.99 8.71
CA PRO A 884 11.37 -29.03 9.10
C PRO A 884 10.47 -29.40 10.32
N THR A 885 9.61 -28.44 10.70
CA THR A 885 8.25 -28.57 11.30
C THR A 885 7.93 -29.68 12.34
N LYS A 886 7.40 -29.26 13.50
CA LYS A 886 6.25 -29.93 14.17
C LYS A 886 5.52 -29.01 15.18
N GLY A 887 4.32 -29.42 15.58
CA GLY A 887 3.33 -28.60 16.33
C GLY A 887 3.25 -28.83 17.86
N PRO A 888 2.19 -28.30 18.52
CA PRO A 888 2.20 -27.95 19.96
C PRO A 888 1.45 -28.92 20.89
N SER A 889 1.61 -28.75 22.22
CA SER A 889 0.68 -29.27 23.27
C SER A 889 0.93 -28.67 24.68
N PHE A 890 -0.05 -28.82 25.58
CA PHE A 890 -0.10 -28.44 27.02
C PHE A 890 -0.07 -26.91 27.33
N THR A 891 -1.02 -26.22 28.00
CA THR A 891 -2.04 -26.43 29.07
C THR A 891 -1.62 -25.92 30.47
N SER A 892 -2.60 -25.42 31.21
CA SER A 892 -2.50 -24.69 32.49
C SER A 892 -2.08 -25.54 33.70
N HIS A 893 -1.45 -24.89 34.70
CA HIS A 893 -2.03 -24.75 36.05
C HIS A 893 -1.21 -23.79 36.95
N VAL A 894 -1.91 -23.17 37.92
CA VAL A 894 -1.44 -22.17 38.92
C VAL A 894 -1.14 -20.79 38.33
#